data_AF-A0A3C0VFX4-F1
#
_entry.id   AF-A0A3C0VFX4-F1
#
_cell.length_a   1.000
_cell.length_b   1.000
_cell.length_c   1.000
_cell.angle_alpha   90.00
_cell.angle_beta   90.00
_cell.angle_gamma   90.00
#
_symmetry.space_group_name_H-M   'P 1'
#
loop_
_entity.id
_entity.type
_entity.pdbx_description
1 polymer ?
#
loop_
_entity_poly.entity_id
_entity_poly.type
_entity_poly.pdbx_seq_one_letter_code
_entity_poly.pdbx_strand_id
1 'polypeptide(L)'
;MYGDGGGVEGYGTFSGCTIQSNYASESGGGVYLGPRQETTFSDCVIYHNSAGHNGGGAAQHYSQDLGGPVPVLTRCFILANLAVYDSGGVECYVLNLERCTIAGNLTILGVGAMTCIDSAAQIPVTMTNSIVWGNSGGSLVVRGVDPVVTYSCVEGADVLPGEGNINADPLFCRRAAQPEVYVDPSRPEPGDGSAENPFNHLGRALEVSAEIAENSPCRGTGLGGANMGAGEVGCATAPAGPLVVYLAPGTYTANLFLTTGVSLVGSDPETTVIEGTVWGLRTGSGLSNVTVRGGLFWGIIIGSGESPLVEGCLIAENGTDPGITQSLDPAGGGVFCGDSGAQLVGCRITRNRGHGAYCGFNGCTARIEDCDIAANWSTGLHVEGDATVDSCRIAGNGSRGMICVRSGSGTQIRNTVIMGNRLHGISSLPLVAMSISLTNCLIAGNGSQGIRADGGGVVDLRNCVIGEHPVGSVSTGGRNVQATLRNCIFSGYVGVAAGIDDDEIGYCCFLGDTNISDCDACISADPRFVRPGVFDFDRPPATVVVAGQEFEVPDFIIDPGDYHLLPDSPCIDAGTCEGAPLFDLDGFRRPWGGGCDIGAYEFTAGPFFLRGDANDDTNIDIGDAIKILSWLFAHGAEPGCLASGDINIDGRIDIADPIRLIWHLFGGGPPPAAPYPACGPMQAGGDAALGCATVQQACR
;
A
#
# COMPACT_ATOMS: atom_id res chain seq x y z
N MET A 1 -26.49 17.54 -2.14
CA MET A 1 -26.07 18.87 -1.65
C MET A 1 -24.71 19.09 -2.26
N TYR A 2 -24.67 19.87 -3.34
CA TYR A 2 -23.43 20.37 -3.92
C TYR A 2 -23.25 21.75 -3.30
N GLY A 3 -22.24 21.95 -2.47
CA GLY A 3 -22.09 23.20 -1.75
C GLY A 3 -20.79 23.29 -0.97
N ASP A 4 -20.33 24.53 -0.87
CA ASP A 4 -19.28 24.99 0.02
C ASP A 4 -19.78 25.05 1.48
N GLY A 5 -18.89 24.95 2.46
CA GLY A 5 -19.22 25.24 3.86
C GLY A 5 -20.00 24.14 4.58
N GLY A 6 -19.38 22.97 4.77
CA GLY A 6 -20.06 21.79 5.32
C GLY A 6 -20.62 21.99 6.74
N GLY A 7 -19.96 22.80 7.56
CA GLY A 7 -20.43 23.18 8.90
C GLY A 7 -21.00 24.60 8.95
N VAL A 8 -20.19 25.59 8.54
CA VAL A 8 -20.56 27.01 8.53
C VAL A 8 -20.35 27.58 7.13
N GLU A 9 -21.41 28.08 6.54
CA GLU A 9 -21.39 28.88 5.31
C GLU A 9 -21.96 30.27 5.61
N GLY A 10 -21.12 31.32 5.67
CA GLY A 10 -21.60 32.69 5.90
C GLY A 10 -20.64 33.62 6.65
N TYR A 11 -21.19 34.75 7.13
CA TYR A 11 -20.44 35.82 7.81
C TYR A 11 -20.93 35.99 9.24
N GLY A 12 -20.02 36.26 10.17
CA GLY A 12 -20.35 36.56 11.56
C GLY A 12 -19.20 36.38 12.54
N THR A 13 -19.50 36.60 13.81
CA THR A 13 -18.55 36.39 14.92
C THR A 13 -18.87 35.09 15.64
N PHE A 14 -17.87 34.21 15.71
CA PHE A 14 -17.92 32.93 16.39
C PHE A 14 -16.90 32.94 17.53
N SER A 15 -17.31 32.50 18.72
CA SER A 15 -16.46 32.48 19.90
C SER A 15 -16.68 31.21 20.69
N GLY A 16 -15.61 30.46 21.00
CA GLY A 16 -15.69 29.24 21.78
C GLY A 16 -16.43 28.09 21.08
N CYS A 17 -16.49 28.09 19.74
CA CYS A 17 -17.26 27.10 18.98
C CYS A 17 -16.40 25.87 18.64
N THR A 18 -17.01 24.68 18.65
CA THR A 18 -16.42 23.45 18.10
C THR A 18 -17.15 23.07 16.82
N ILE A 19 -16.43 23.06 15.71
CA ILE A 19 -16.92 22.74 14.36
C ILE A 19 -16.22 21.46 13.96
N GLN A 20 -16.94 20.33 13.98
CA GLN A 20 -16.32 19.03 13.78
C GLN A 20 -17.14 18.04 12.99
N SER A 21 -16.46 17.12 12.31
CA SER A 21 -17.08 16.01 11.58
C SER A 21 -18.07 16.45 10.49
N ASN A 22 -17.83 17.61 9.89
CA ASN A 22 -18.62 18.11 8.77
C ASN A 22 -17.97 17.73 7.42
N TYR A 23 -18.80 17.68 6.38
CA TYR A 23 -18.37 17.38 5.02
C TYR A 23 -18.93 18.40 4.02
N ALA A 24 -18.07 18.92 3.16
CA ALA A 24 -18.45 19.71 1.98
C ALA A 24 -18.05 18.95 0.70
N SER A 25 -18.90 18.97 -0.32
CA SER A 25 -18.57 18.35 -1.61
C SER A 25 -17.55 19.16 -2.41
N GLU A 26 -17.50 20.48 -2.18
CA GLU A 26 -16.56 21.40 -2.80
C GLU A 26 -15.53 21.86 -1.76
N SER A 27 -15.64 23.09 -1.23
CA SER A 27 -14.63 23.65 -0.33
C SER A 27 -15.16 24.01 1.06
N GLY A 28 -14.26 24.15 2.03
CA GLY A 28 -14.61 24.63 3.36
C GLY A 28 -15.38 23.58 4.16
N GLY A 29 -14.77 22.40 4.34
CA GLY A 29 -15.43 21.26 4.99
C GLY A 29 -16.02 21.63 6.36
N GLY A 30 -15.24 22.34 7.17
CA GLY A 30 -15.71 22.94 8.42
C GLY A 30 -16.35 24.30 8.19
N VAL A 31 -15.57 25.22 7.61
CA VAL A 31 -15.96 26.63 7.46
C VAL A 31 -15.69 27.11 6.04
N TYR A 32 -16.69 27.72 5.42
CA TYR A 32 -16.47 28.54 4.25
C TYR A 32 -16.56 30.02 4.64
N LEU A 33 -15.41 30.68 4.61
CA LEU A 33 -15.27 32.11 4.85
C LEU A 33 -15.83 32.84 3.63
N GLY A 34 -16.93 33.57 3.82
CA GLY A 34 -17.49 34.41 2.76
C GLY A 34 -16.53 35.57 2.35
N PRO A 35 -16.87 36.34 1.29
CA PRO A 35 -16.16 37.57 0.93
C PRO A 35 -15.94 38.55 2.09
N ARG A 36 -15.00 39.49 1.92
CA ARG A 36 -14.59 40.51 2.91
C ARG A 36 -15.78 41.22 3.59
N GLN A 37 -16.24 40.65 4.70
CA GLN A 37 -17.25 41.13 5.65
C GLN A 37 -16.74 40.69 7.03
N GLU A 38 -17.11 41.39 8.11
CA GLU A 38 -16.63 41.12 9.49
C GLU A 38 -16.88 39.67 9.93
N THR A 39 -15.96 38.77 9.59
CA THR A 39 -16.02 37.35 9.92
C THR A 39 -14.86 37.06 10.86
N THR A 40 -15.20 36.75 12.11
CA THR A 40 -14.22 36.55 13.18
C THR A 40 -14.47 35.24 13.89
N PHE A 41 -13.40 34.49 14.12
CA PHE A 41 -13.41 33.28 14.93
C PHE A 41 -12.43 33.49 16.09
N SER A 42 -12.88 33.23 17.31
CA SER A 42 -12.08 33.38 18.52
C SER A 42 -12.23 32.15 19.40
N ASP A 43 -11.13 31.57 19.86
CA ASP A 43 -11.17 30.43 20.79
C ASP A 43 -11.96 29.22 20.22
N CYS A 44 -11.95 29.04 18.90
CA CYS A 44 -12.71 27.99 18.21
C CYS A 44 -11.84 26.76 17.92
N VAL A 45 -12.48 25.60 17.82
CA VAL A 45 -11.88 24.34 17.41
C VAL A 45 -12.53 23.88 16.11
N ILE A 46 -11.76 23.79 15.03
CA ILE A 46 -12.17 23.30 13.71
C ILE A 46 -11.45 21.97 13.50
N TYR A 47 -12.16 20.86 13.69
CA TYR A 47 -11.56 19.54 13.86
C TYR A 47 -12.26 18.43 13.07
N HIS A 48 -11.53 17.55 12.38
CA HIS A 48 -12.12 16.40 11.69
C HIS A 48 -13.17 16.77 10.64
N ASN A 49 -13.00 17.88 9.95
CA ASN A 49 -13.87 18.22 8.82
C ASN A 49 -13.22 17.80 7.50
N SER A 50 -14.03 17.53 6.48
CA SER A 50 -13.57 17.08 5.16
C SER A 50 -14.17 17.89 4.03
N ALA A 51 -13.36 18.21 3.02
CA ALA A 51 -13.79 18.86 1.78
C ALA A 51 -13.43 17.98 0.57
N GLY A 52 -14.35 17.90 -0.40
CA GLY A 52 -14.13 17.18 -1.66
C GLY A 52 -13.11 17.86 -2.57
N HIS A 53 -12.89 19.17 -2.43
CA HIS A 53 -11.83 19.92 -3.09
C HIS A 53 -10.83 20.49 -2.07
N ASN A 54 -11.13 21.66 -1.48
CA ASN A 54 -10.12 22.48 -0.79
C ASN A 54 -10.58 22.97 0.58
N GLY A 55 -9.61 23.25 1.46
CA GLY A 55 -9.85 23.82 2.78
C GLY A 55 -10.74 22.94 3.64
N GLY A 56 -10.26 21.74 3.96
CA GLY A 56 -10.99 20.79 4.81
C GLY A 56 -11.46 21.41 6.11
N GLY A 57 -10.60 22.20 6.76
CA GLY A 57 -10.94 22.99 7.94
C GLY A 57 -11.67 24.28 7.56
N ALA A 58 -11.00 25.14 6.80
CA ALA A 58 -11.55 26.40 6.33
C ALA A 58 -11.16 26.70 4.87
N ALA A 59 -12.08 27.27 4.10
CA ALA A 59 -11.81 27.76 2.75
C ALA A 59 -12.33 29.18 2.55
N GLN A 60 -11.71 29.91 1.63
CA GLN A 60 -12.21 31.18 1.10
C GLN A 60 -11.91 31.22 -0.40
N HIS A 61 -12.92 31.41 -1.25
CA HIS A 61 -12.73 31.52 -2.72
C HIS A 61 -13.29 32.82 -3.28
N TYR A 62 -12.81 33.96 -2.79
CA TYR A 62 -13.21 35.26 -3.32
C TYR A 62 -12.00 36.11 -3.71
N SER A 63 -11.78 36.22 -5.02
CA SER A 63 -10.66 36.98 -5.59
C SER A 63 -10.96 38.47 -5.76
N GLN A 64 -12.23 38.88 -5.84
CA GLN A 64 -12.63 40.27 -6.08
C GLN A 64 -12.63 41.10 -4.79
N ASP A 65 -12.05 42.30 -4.85
CA ASP A 65 -12.07 43.25 -3.73
C ASP A 65 -13.46 43.87 -3.58
N LEU A 66 -14.21 43.37 -2.61
CA LEU A 66 -15.52 43.92 -2.25
C LEU A 66 -15.44 45.03 -1.20
N GLY A 67 -14.24 45.47 -0.79
CA GLY A 67 -14.05 46.66 0.04
C GLY A 67 -14.43 46.52 1.52
N GLY A 68 -14.26 45.34 2.13
CA GLY A 68 -14.54 45.09 3.55
C GLY A 68 -13.34 44.55 4.35
N PRO A 69 -13.52 44.27 5.65
CA PRO A 69 -12.45 43.78 6.51
C PRO A 69 -12.02 42.35 6.16
N VAL A 70 -10.74 42.04 6.38
CA VAL A 70 -10.16 40.70 6.21
C VAL A 70 -10.67 39.79 7.33
N PRO A 71 -11.10 38.54 7.04
CA PRO A 71 -11.47 37.58 8.08
C PRO A 71 -10.34 37.35 9.08
N VAL A 72 -10.68 37.19 10.36
CA VAL A 72 -9.70 37.02 11.45
C VAL A 72 -9.99 35.76 12.25
N LEU A 73 -8.98 34.92 12.41
CA LEU A 73 -8.98 33.79 13.32
C LEU A 73 -8.00 34.08 14.46
N THR A 74 -8.48 34.04 15.69
CA THR A 74 -7.69 34.30 16.89
C THR A 74 -7.80 33.13 17.86
N ARG A 75 -6.68 32.59 18.36
CA ARG A 75 -6.70 31.47 19.33
C ARG A 75 -7.51 30.26 18.85
N CYS A 76 -7.45 29.97 17.55
CA CYS A 76 -8.20 28.86 16.96
C CYS A 76 -7.32 27.63 16.73
N PHE A 77 -7.88 26.46 16.98
CA PHE A 77 -7.30 25.16 16.64
C PHE A 77 -7.88 24.67 15.32
N ILE A 78 -7.05 24.38 14.33
CA ILE A 78 -7.44 23.81 13.04
C ILE A 78 -6.72 22.48 12.91
N LEU A 79 -7.39 21.41 13.31
CA LEU A 79 -6.76 20.13 13.61
C LEU A 79 -7.36 18.98 12.82
N ALA A 80 -6.53 18.11 12.24
CA ALA A 80 -6.98 16.85 11.65
C ALA A 80 -8.15 16.99 10.66
N ASN A 81 -8.14 18.06 9.85
CA ASN A 81 -9.07 18.23 8.75
C ASN A 81 -8.47 17.65 7.46
N LEU A 82 -9.33 17.29 6.52
CA LEU A 82 -8.99 16.61 5.28
C LEU A 82 -9.48 17.40 4.06
N ALA A 83 -8.63 17.53 3.05
CA ALA A 83 -9.04 17.94 1.71
C ALA A 83 -8.44 17.02 0.65
N VAL A 84 -8.85 17.21 -0.60
CA VAL A 84 -8.40 16.37 -1.69
C VAL A 84 -7.26 17.03 -2.46
N TYR A 85 -7.40 18.29 -2.85
CA TYR A 85 -6.56 18.86 -3.91
C TYR A 85 -5.53 19.89 -3.46
N ASP A 86 -5.86 20.82 -2.55
CA ASP A 86 -4.94 21.91 -2.24
C ASP A 86 -4.52 21.98 -0.78
N SER A 87 -5.47 22.19 0.15
CA SER A 87 -5.16 22.36 1.58
C SER A 87 -6.14 21.65 2.51
N GLY A 88 -5.63 20.76 3.35
CA GLY A 88 -6.43 20.07 4.38
C GLY A 88 -6.93 21.01 5.47
N GLY A 89 -6.09 21.94 5.91
CA GLY A 89 -6.38 22.90 6.97
C GLY A 89 -7.10 24.12 6.44
N VAL A 90 -6.38 25.02 5.77
CA VAL A 90 -6.89 26.33 5.35
C VAL A 90 -6.52 26.67 3.90
N GLU A 91 -7.52 26.92 3.07
CA GLU A 91 -7.32 27.62 1.81
C GLU A 91 -7.83 29.06 1.92
N CYS A 92 -7.02 30.06 1.58
CA CYS A 92 -7.51 31.43 1.62
C CYS A 92 -6.82 32.37 0.64
N TYR A 93 -7.57 33.42 0.26
CA TYR A 93 -7.07 34.54 -0.54
C TYR A 93 -6.58 35.67 0.37
N VAL A 94 -7.29 35.91 1.47
CA VAL A 94 -6.94 36.85 2.53
C VAL A 94 -7.41 36.34 3.88
N LEU A 95 -6.51 36.30 4.85
CA LEU A 95 -6.81 35.84 6.20
C LEU A 95 -5.80 36.43 7.18
N ASN A 96 -6.27 36.79 8.37
CA ASN A 96 -5.41 37.11 9.49
C ASN A 96 -5.49 36.01 10.54
N LEU A 97 -4.37 35.37 10.81
CA LEU A 97 -4.20 34.35 11.84
C LEU A 97 -3.40 34.94 13.01
N GLU A 98 -4.01 34.99 14.18
CA GLU A 98 -3.33 35.41 15.41
C GLU A 98 -3.42 34.30 16.44
N ARG A 99 -2.27 33.80 16.94
CA ARG A 99 -2.26 32.74 17.95
C ARG A 99 -3.06 31.51 17.53
N CYS A 100 -2.97 31.07 16.28
CA CYS A 100 -3.67 29.87 15.83
C CYS A 100 -2.73 28.65 15.81
N THR A 101 -3.27 27.45 15.97
CA THR A 101 -2.53 26.20 15.78
C THR A 101 -3.16 25.41 14.64
N ILE A 102 -2.41 25.21 13.56
CA ILE A 102 -2.78 24.41 12.38
C ILE A 102 -1.92 23.14 12.38
N ALA A 103 -2.49 22.02 12.78
CA ALA A 103 -1.72 20.80 12.97
C ALA A 103 -2.47 19.53 12.58
N GLY A 104 -1.73 18.52 12.11
CA GLY A 104 -2.30 17.22 11.80
C GLY A 104 -3.30 17.22 10.64
N ASN A 105 -3.38 18.27 9.83
CA ASN A 105 -4.29 18.30 8.68
C ASN A 105 -3.70 17.51 7.50
N LEU A 106 -4.59 16.91 6.72
CA LEU A 106 -4.28 15.94 5.68
C LEU A 106 -4.78 16.43 4.33
N THR A 107 -4.01 16.17 3.28
CA THR A 107 -4.49 16.26 1.91
C THR A 107 -4.03 15.08 1.09
N ILE A 108 -4.79 14.75 0.06
CA ILE A 108 -4.45 13.69 -0.89
C ILE A 108 -3.47 14.19 -1.96
N LEU A 109 -3.67 15.43 -2.42
CA LEU A 109 -2.82 16.17 -3.34
C LEU A 109 -2.57 17.56 -2.73
N GLY A 110 -1.38 18.12 -2.86
CA GLY A 110 -1.03 19.45 -2.32
C GLY A 110 -0.47 19.43 -0.90
N VAL A 111 -0.83 20.43 -0.09
CA VAL A 111 -0.35 20.61 1.29
C VAL A 111 -1.43 20.36 2.34
N GLY A 112 -1.04 19.93 3.53
CA GLY A 112 -1.96 19.59 4.59
C GLY A 112 -2.39 20.85 5.34
N ALA A 113 -1.48 21.79 5.58
CA ALA A 113 -1.77 22.94 6.42
C ALA A 113 -2.47 24.08 5.70
N MET A 114 -1.75 24.88 4.90
CA MET A 114 -2.31 26.12 4.37
C MET A 114 -1.86 26.43 2.93
N THR A 115 -2.84 26.80 2.10
CA THR A 115 -2.60 27.35 0.76
C THR A 115 -3.07 28.81 0.72
N CYS A 116 -2.15 29.71 0.39
CA CYS A 116 -2.40 31.14 0.20
C CYS A 116 -2.53 31.44 -1.30
N ILE A 117 -3.67 31.95 -1.75
CA ILE A 117 -3.98 32.23 -3.15
C ILE A 117 -3.98 33.74 -3.42
N ASP A 118 -3.56 34.16 -4.61
CA ASP A 118 -3.58 35.55 -5.06
C ASP A 118 -4.96 36.22 -4.95
N SER A 119 -5.03 37.32 -4.21
CA SER A 119 -6.18 38.24 -4.22
C SER A 119 -6.00 39.35 -5.26
N ALA A 120 -7.10 39.82 -5.89
CA ALA A 120 -7.02 40.91 -6.88
C ALA A 120 -6.50 42.23 -6.26
N ALA A 121 -6.73 42.41 -4.96
CA ALA A 121 -6.21 43.55 -4.19
C ALA A 121 -4.76 43.37 -3.72
N GLN A 122 -4.12 42.22 -3.99
CA GLN A 122 -2.75 41.89 -3.60
C GLN A 122 -2.52 42.07 -2.09
N ILE A 123 -3.54 41.78 -1.28
CA ILE A 123 -3.42 41.77 0.18
C ILE A 123 -2.86 40.41 0.60
N PRO A 124 -1.76 40.38 1.38
CA PRO A 124 -1.18 39.14 1.85
C PRO A 124 -2.01 38.53 2.99
N VAL A 125 -1.97 37.20 3.10
CA VAL A 125 -2.32 36.51 4.35
C VAL A 125 -1.32 36.92 5.43
N THR A 126 -1.80 37.19 6.64
CA THR A 126 -0.94 37.51 7.79
C THR A 126 -1.05 36.43 8.85
N MET A 127 0.09 36.07 9.45
CA MET A 127 0.16 35.10 10.52
C MET A 127 1.14 35.54 11.59
N THR A 128 0.64 35.71 12.81
CA THR A 128 1.44 36.15 13.95
C THR A 128 1.21 35.25 15.16
N ASN A 129 2.27 34.97 15.92
CA ASN A 129 2.20 34.14 17.13
C ASN A 129 1.57 32.77 16.91
N SER A 130 1.67 32.18 15.72
CA SER A 130 0.92 30.95 15.38
C SER A 130 1.84 29.74 15.24
N ILE A 131 1.27 28.54 15.32
CA ILE A 131 1.97 27.27 15.07
C ILE A 131 1.36 26.61 13.83
N VAL A 132 2.22 26.18 12.90
CA VAL A 132 1.86 25.30 11.78
C VAL A 132 2.82 24.11 11.79
N TRP A 133 2.31 22.93 12.15
CA TRP A 133 3.17 21.78 12.41
C TRP A 133 2.50 20.43 12.18
N GLY A 134 3.24 19.47 11.62
CA GLY A 134 2.80 18.10 11.47
C GLY A 134 1.61 17.96 10.54
N ASN A 135 1.61 18.63 9.38
CA ASN A 135 0.56 18.51 8.36
C ASN A 135 1.12 17.77 7.13
N SER A 136 0.31 16.97 6.42
CA SER A 136 0.83 16.17 5.29
C SER A 136 1.32 17.07 4.16
N GLY A 137 2.31 16.69 3.36
CA GLY A 137 2.71 17.46 2.18
C GLY A 137 3.31 18.86 2.45
N GLY A 138 3.39 19.31 3.70
CA GLY A 138 4.05 20.56 4.11
C GLY A 138 3.14 21.58 4.79
N SER A 139 3.76 22.69 5.19
CA SER A 139 3.15 23.74 6.02
C SER A 139 2.43 24.83 5.22
N LEU A 140 3.04 25.30 4.12
CA LEU A 140 2.60 26.50 3.45
C LEU A 140 2.91 26.45 1.96
N VAL A 141 1.90 26.62 1.13
CA VAL A 141 2.06 26.88 -0.31
C VAL A 141 1.51 28.26 -0.64
N VAL A 142 2.29 29.03 -1.39
CA VAL A 142 1.94 30.38 -1.83
C VAL A 142 1.76 30.37 -3.34
N ARG A 143 0.55 30.68 -3.80
CA ARG A 143 0.16 30.85 -5.20
C ARG A 143 -0.23 32.32 -5.43
N GLY A 144 0.68 33.22 -5.09
CA GLY A 144 0.42 34.65 -5.16
C GLY A 144 1.34 35.51 -4.32
N VAL A 145 0.76 36.55 -3.69
CA VAL A 145 1.47 37.43 -2.74
C VAL A 145 2.03 36.65 -1.56
N ASP A 146 3.31 36.87 -1.26
CA ASP A 146 3.98 36.28 -0.10
C ASP A 146 3.25 36.65 1.21
N PRO A 147 2.93 35.65 2.06
CA PRO A 147 2.31 35.90 3.34
C PRO A 147 3.28 36.61 4.28
N VAL A 148 2.75 37.49 5.12
CA VAL A 148 3.53 38.15 6.16
C VAL A 148 3.44 37.32 7.43
N VAL A 149 4.49 36.55 7.70
CA VAL A 149 4.57 35.66 8.88
C VAL A 149 5.58 36.21 9.86
N THR A 150 5.17 36.42 11.12
CA THR A 150 6.07 36.89 12.18
C THR A 150 5.81 36.15 13.49
N TYR A 151 6.84 36.01 14.32
CA TYR A 151 6.77 35.42 15.64
C TYR A 151 6.03 34.08 15.66
N SER A 152 6.16 33.28 14.61
CA SER A 152 5.41 32.04 14.42
C SER A 152 6.33 30.83 14.27
N CYS A 153 5.85 29.68 14.69
CA CYS A 153 6.54 28.41 14.57
C CYS A 153 5.99 27.63 13.39
N VAL A 154 6.77 27.50 12.32
CA VAL A 154 6.34 26.87 11.07
C VAL A 154 7.31 25.74 10.72
N GLU A 155 6.79 24.53 10.58
CA GLU A 155 7.57 23.38 10.15
C GLU A 155 8.14 23.60 8.74
N GLY A 156 9.43 23.31 8.57
CA GLY A 156 10.15 23.44 7.31
C GLY A 156 11.65 23.26 7.48
N ALA A 157 12.36 22.96 6.40
CA ALA A 157 13.82 22.77 6.41
C ALA A 157 14.56 24.04 6.87
N ASP A 158 14.06 25.19 6.45
CA ASP A 158 14.59 26.51 6.81
C ASP A 158 13.56 27.31 7.63
N VAL A 159 14.05 28.22 8.46
CA VAL A 159 13.18 29.18 9.17
C VAL A 159 12.52 30.09 8.14
N LEU A 160 11.19 30.16 8.17
CA LEU A 160 10.43 31.02 7.27
C LEU A 160 10.82 32.50 7.49
N PRO A 161 11.09 33.28 6.41
CA PRO A 161 11.45 34.68 6.54
C PRO A 161 10.41 35.48 7.34
N GLY A 162 10.90 36.38 8.21
CA GLY A 162 10.07 37.19 9.08
C GLY A 162 10.67 37.34 10.47
N GLU A 163 10.30 38.40 11.18
CA GLU A 163 10.82 38.66 12.52
C GLU A 163 10.31 37.60 13.51
N GLY A 164 11.22 37.02 14.32
CA GLY A 164 10.86 36.15 15.43
C GLY A 164 10.34 34.75 15.06
N ASN A 165 10.35 34.37 13.78
CA ASN A 165 9.93 33.03 13.36
C ASN A 165 10.94 31.96 13.80
N ILE A 166 10.42 30.75 14.04
CA ILE A 166 11.20 29.56 14.37
C ILE A 166 10.66 28.35 13.59
N ASN A 167 11.45 27.28 13.46
CA ASN A 167 11.08 26.01 12.81
C ASN A 167 11.44 24.79 13.68
N ALA A 168 11.38 24.94 15.00
CA ALA A 168 11.68 23.87 15.96
C ALA A 168 10.40 23.19 16.42
N ASP A 169 10.48 21.89 16.76
CA ASP A 169 9.34 21.11 17.26
C ASP A 169 8.60 21.86 18.39
N PRO A 170 7.29 22.16 18.23
CA PRO A 170 6.48 22.82 19.24
C PRO A 170 6.34 22.04 20.54
N LEU A 171 6.71 20.75 20.56
CA LEU A 171 6.61 19.87 21.71
C LEU A 171 5.17 19.83 22.23
N PHE A 172 4.24 19.45 21.35
CA PHE A 172 2.84 19.26 21.73
C PHE A 172 2.71 18.19 22.81
N CYS A 173 1.88 18.48 23.81
CA CYS A 173 1.53 17.53 24.84
C CYS A 173 0.71 16.37 24.26
N ARG A 174 0.75 15.22 24.91
CA ARG A 174 -0.15 14.10 24.64
C ARG A 174 -0.75 13.62 25.95
N ARG A 175 -1.96 13.08 25.90
CA ARG A 175 -2.60 12.50 27.09
C ARG A 175 -1.83 11.27 27.60
N ALA A 176 -1.31 10.47 26.67
CA ALA A 176 -0.36 9.41 26.99
C ALA A 176 1.03 10.03 27.25
N ALA A 177 1.49 9.95 28.49
CA ALA A 177 2.82 10.44 28.88
C ALA A 177 3.96 9.51 28.41
N GLN A 178 3.64 8.27 28.04
CA GLN A 178 4.61 7.23 27.66
C GLN A 178 4.68 7.09 26.13
N PRO A 179 5.86 6.75 25.56
CA PRO A 179 6.02 6.53 24.12
C PRO A 179 5.33 5.25 23.64
N GLU A 180 5.11 4.28 24.54
CA GLU A 180 4.39 3.04 24.28
C GLU A 180 3.11 3.01 25.10
N VAL A 181 2.01 2.66 24.44
CA VAL A 181 0.68 2.62 25.05
C VAL A 181 -0.03 1.33 24.64
N TYR A 182 -0.80 0.76 25.56
CA TYR A 182 -1.53 -0.48 25.34
C TYR A 182 -3.03 -0.21 25.37
N VAL A 183 -3.78 -0.82 24.45
CA VAL A 183 -5.24 -0.71 24.37
C VAL A 183 -5.86 -2.10 24.29
N ASP A 184 -6.74 -2.40 25.24
CA ASP A 184 -7.51 -3.63 25.33
C ASP A 184 -9.01 -3.32 25.46
N PRO A 185 -9.79 -3.47 24.37
CA PRO A 185 -11.22 -3.13 24.35
C PRO A 185 -12.07 -4.10 25.18
N SER A 186 -11.52 -5.23 25.63
CA SER A 186 -12.23 -6.18 26.50
C SER A 186 -12.32 -5.67 27.96
N ARG A 187 -11.52 -4.66 28.33
CA ARG A 187 -11.49 -4.15 29.70
C ARG A 187 -12.75 -3.34 30.03
N PRO A 188 -13.39 -3.61 31.18
CA PRO A 188 -14.59 -2.89 31.57
C PRO A 188 -14.30 -1.44 31.98
N GLU A 189 -13.16 -1.20 32.63
CA GLU A 189 -12.77 0.10 33.16
C GLU A 189 -11.54 0.65 32.44
N PRO A 190 -11.44 1.98 32.26
CA PRO A 190 -10.29 2.59 31.62
C PRO A 190 -9.02 2.47 32.47
N GLY A 191 -7.96 1.91 31.90
CA GLY A 191 -6.62 1.98 32.48
C GLY A 191 -5.89 3.29 32.19
N ASP A 192 -4.60 3.30 32.48
CA ASP A 192 -3.68 4.43 32.27
C ASP A 192 -2.83 4.30 30.99
N GLY A 193 -2.99 3.20 30.25
CA GLY A 193 -2.28 2.93 29.00
C GLY A 193 -0.97 2.18 29.17
N SER A 194 -0.55 1.87 30.41
CA SER A 194 0.57 0.94 30.66
C SER A 194 0.22 -0.49 30.24
N ALA A 195 1.24 -1.35 30.09
CA ALA A 195 1.04 -2.75 29.77
C ALA A 195 0.21 -3.48 30.85
N GLU A 196 0.40 -3.15 32.13
CA GLU A 196 -0.33 -3.74 33.26
C GLU A 196 -1.76 -3.20 33.37
N ASN A 197 -2.01 -1.99 32.88
CA ASN A 197 -3.31 -1.33 32.95
C ASN A 197 -3.65 -0.60 31.63
N PRO A 198 -3.94 -1.36 30.54
CA PRO A 198 -4.22 -0.80 29.22
C PRO A 198 -5.44 0.13 29.20
N PHE A 199 -5.47 1.07 28.26
CA PHE A 199 -6.71 1.80 27.96
C PHE A 199 -7.78 0.83 27.44
N ASN A 200 -9.05 1.10 27.75
CA ASN A 200 -10.17 0.32 27.22
C ASN A 200 -10.74 0.85 25.90
N HIS A 201 -10.18 1.96 25.38
CA HIS A 201 -10.64 2.58 24.14
C HIS A 201 -9.49 3.27 23.41
N LEU A 202 -9.36 3.00 22.10
CA LEU A 202 -8.27 3.51 21.27
C LEU A 202 -8.23 5.04 21.22
N GLY A 203 -9.39 5.70 21.17
CA GLY A 203 -9.47 7.17 21.20
C GLY A 203 -8.79 7.83 22.40
N ARG A 204 -8.63 7.13 23.54
CA ARG A 204 -7.87 7.67 24.70
C ARG A 204 -6.37 7.69 24.46
N ALA A 205 -5.85 6.72 23.71
CA ALA A 205 -4.45 6.67 23.31
C ALA A 205 -4.13 7.73 22.26
N LEU A 206 -5.09 8.03 21.37
CA LEU A 206 -4.92 8.93 20.23
C LEU A 206 -5.32 10.39 20.51
N GLU A 207 -5.71 10.73 21.73
CA GLU A 207 -6.15 12.08 22.07
C GLU A 207 -4.97 13.06 22.01
N VAL A 208 -5.05 13.97 21.03
CA VAL A 208 -4.04 15.00 20.80
C VAL A 208 -4.44 16.26 21.57
N SER A 209 -3.59 16.71 22.50
CA SER A 209 -3.65 18.08 23.01
C SER A 209 -2.73 18.95 22.17
N ALA A 210 -3.26 19.92 21.44
CA ALA A 210 -2.45 20.92 20.74
C ALA A 210 -1.90 22.02 21.69
N GLU A 211 -1.81 21.69 22.98
CA GLU A 211 -1.13 22.46 24.04
C GLU A 211 0.38 22.18 23.97
N ILE A 212 1.19 23.17 24.34
CA ILE A 212 2.66 23.05 24.29
C ILE A 212 3.23 22.64 25.66
N ALA A 213 4.37 21.96 25.67
CA ALA A 213 5.05 21.61 26.92
C ALA A 213 5.78 22.82 27.57
N GLU A 214 6.11 22.74 28.86
CA GLU A 214 6.89 23.79 29.55
C GLU A 214 8.26 24.02 28.92
N ASN A 215 8.86 22.96 28.36
CA ASN A 215 10.14 23.02 27.65
C ASN A 215 10.00 23.34 26.15
N SER A 216 8.80 23.71 25.68
CA SER A 216 8.56 24.06 24.28
C SER A 216 9.35 25.30 23.85
N PRO A 217 9.96 25.30 22.65
CA PRO A 217 10.56 26.51 22.06
C PRO A 217 9.51 27.57 21.69
N CYS A 218 8.23 27.20 21.62
CA CYS A 218 7.11 28.10 21.32
C CYS A 218 6.64 28.89 22.56
N ARG A 219 7.14 28.55 23.76
CA ARG A 219 6.70 29.15 25.01
C ARG A 219 7.39 30.50 25.25
N GLY A 220 6.61 31.58 25.30
CA GLY A 220 7.09 32.93 25.61
C GLY A 220 7.99 33.58 24.56
N THR A 221 8.12 32.99 23.37
CA THR A 221 9.00 33.44 22.28
C THR A 221 8.25 34.22 21.19
N GLY A 222 6.92 34.28 21.28
CA GLY A 222 6.08 35.10 20.42
C GLY A 222 6.20 36.60 20.71
N LEU A 223 5.58 37.41 19.85
CA LEU A 223 5.50 38.86 19.95
C LEU A 223 5.00 39.27 21.34
N GLY A 224 5.77 40.14 22.01
CA GLY A 224 5.45 40.62 23.36
C GLY A 224 5.69 39.58 24.47
N GLY A 225 6.43 38.51 24.21
CA GLY A 225 6.67 37.42 25.16
C GLY A 225 5.50 36.43 25.26
N ALA A 226 4.67 36.38 24.22
CA ALA A 226 3.53 35.47 24.12
C ALA A 226 3.96 34.02 23.85
N ASN A 227 3.11 33.06 24.18
CA ASN A 227 3.19 31.73 23.58
C ASN A 227 2.78 31.80 22.10
N MET A 228 3.49 31.06 21.25
CA MET A 228 3.02 30.80 19.88
C MET A 228 1.96 29.69 19.90
N GLY A 229 0.97 29.79 19.01
CA GLY A 229 -0.15 28.85 18.90
C GLY A 229 -1.38 29.27 19.70
N ALA A 230 -2.45 28.49 19.53
CA ALA A 230 -3.72 28.65 20.26
C ALA A 230 -3.69 28.00 21.65
N GLY A 231 -2.81 27.02 21.85
CA GLY A 231 -2.66 26.30 23.10
C GLY A 231 -1.83 27.04 24.13
N GLU A 232 -2.21 26.87 25.39
CA GLU A 232 -1.37 27.24 26.51
C GLU A 232 -0.43 26.09 26.88
N VAL A 233 0.30 26.24 28.00
CA VAL A 233 1.18 25.20 28.51
C VAL A 233 0.36 24.09 29.18
N GLY A 234 0.39 22.89 28.60
CA GLY A 234 -0.46 21.76 29.00
C GLY A 234 0.21 20.68 29.83
N CYS A 235 1.54 20.58 29.75
CA CYS A 235 2.32 19.53 30.39
C CYS A 235 3.75 19.98 30.71
N ALA A 236 4.38 19.35 31.71
CA ALA A 236 5.76 19.69 32.10
C ALA A 236 6.77 19.33 31.01
N THR A 237 6.60 18.20 30.35
CA THR A 237 7.48 17.73 29.27
C THR A 237 6.66 17.00 28.22
N ALA A 238 6.89 17.33 26.95
CA ALA A 238 6.34 16.54 25.86
C ALA A 238 6.93 15.12 25.88
N PRO A 239 6.13 14.09 25.59
CA PRO A 239 6.64 12.73 25.44
C PRO A 239 7.69 12.68 24.34
N ALA A 240 8.81 11.99 24.59
CA ALA A 240 9.87 11.84 23.61
C ALA A 240 9.51 10.75 22.58
N GLY A 241 9.65 11.06 21.29
CA GLY A 241 9.57 10.06 20.21
C GLY A 241 8.16 9.79 19.63
N PRO A 242 8.10 8.93 18.61
CA PRO A 242 6.82 8.50 18.01
C PRO A 242 6.00 7.72 19.05
N LEU A 243 4.68 7.88 19.01
CA LEU A 243 3.78 7.10 19.86
C LEU A 243 3.54 5.74 19.20
N VAL A 244 3.77 4.66 19.93
CA VAL A 244 3.41 3.30 19.49
C VAL A 244 2.26 2.81 20.36
N VAL A 245 1.16 2.41 19.71
CA VAL A 245 -0.03 1.88 20.37
C VAL A 245 -0.17 0.39 20.05
N TYR A 246 -0.01 -0.44 21.07
CA TYR A 246 -0.20 -1.88 21.00
C TYR A 246 -1.68 -2.21 21.23
N LEU A 247 -2.27 -2.94 20.29
CA LEU A 247 -3.68 -3.32 20.30
C LEU A 247 -3.79 -4.80 20.66
N ALA A 248 -4.51 -5.10 21.73
CA ALA A 248 -4.91 -6.45 22.07
C ALA A 248 -5.90 -7.03 21.02
N PRO A 249 -6.21 -8.33 21.06
CA PRO A 249 -7.31 -8.90 20.30
C PRO A 249 -8.63 -8.16 20.57
N GLY A 250 -9.34 -7.78 19.51
CA GLY A 250 -10.60 -7.06 19.61
C GLY A 250 -10.90 -6.19 18.39
N THR A 251 -12.10 -5.59 18.41
CA THR A 251 -12.55 -4.67 17.37
C THR A 251 -12.47 -3.24 17.85
N TYR A 252 -11.92 -2.37 17.01
CA TYR A 252 -11.73 -0.94 17.26
C TYR A 252 -12.44 -0.16 16.16
N THR A 253 -13.39 0.71 16.52
CA THR A 253 -14.08 1.55 15.54
C THR A 253 -13.16 2.68 15.06
N ALA A 254 -13.14 2.91 13.75
CA ALA A 254 -12.25 3.83 13.06
C ALA A 254 -12.99 4.88 12.23
N ASN A 255 -12.76 6.14 12.61
CA ASN A 255 -12.34 7.20 11.70
C ASN A 255 -11.04 7.72 12.31
N LEU A 256 -9.96 6.94 12.16
CA LEU A 256 -8.70 7.19 12.87
C LEU A 256 -7.89 8.21 12.09
N PHE A 257 -7.44 9.26 12.77
CA PHE A 257 -6.54 10.27 12.21
C PHE A 257 -5.23 10.21 12.99
N LEU A 258 -4.24 9.50 12.44
CA LEU A 258 -2.95 9.22 13.09
C LEU A 258 -1.92 10.35 12.91
N THR A 259 -2.41 11.58 12.80
CA THR A 259 -1.69 12.70 12.19
C THR A 259 -0.56 13.28 13.05
N THR A 260 -0.37 12.75 14.26
CA THR A 260 0.71 13.09 15.20
C THR A 260 1.87 12.09 15.22
N GLY A 261 2.00 11.29 14.16
CA GLY A 261 3.09 10.33 14.03
C GLY A 261 2.88 9.12 14.95
N VAL A 262 1.68 8.55 14.92
CA VAL A 262 1.30 7.39 15.73
C VAL A 262 1.41 6.11 14.92
N SER A 263 2.08 5.11 15.49
CA SER A 263 2.08 3.75 14.98
C SER A 263 1.09 2.88 15.72
N LEU A 264 0.33 2.06 15.00
CA LEU A 264 -0.57 1.06 15.58
C LEU A 264 -0.03 -0.34 15.28
N VAL A 265 0.11 -1.15 16.33
CA VAL A 265 0.63 -2.51 16.25
C VAL A 265 -0.40 -3.46 16.83
N GLY A 266 -1.03 -4.26 15.98
CA GLY A 266 -1.92 -5.32 16.41
C GLY A 266 -1.17 -6.54 16.92
N SER A 267 -1.86 -7.38 17.69
CA SER A 267 -1.33 -8.67 18.10
C SER A 267 -1.27 -9.64 16.93
N ASP A 268 -2.29 -9.62 16.06
CA ASP A 268 -2.42 -10.49 14.90
C ASP A 268 -3.62 -10.01 14.03
N PRO A 269 -3.51 -10.02 12.68
CA PRO A 269 -4.58 -9.54 11.81
C PRO A 269 -5.90 -10.32 11.91
N GLU A 270 -5.91 -11.60 12.31
CA GLU A 270 -7.15 -12.38 12.42
C GLU A 270 -7.98 -11.98 13.65
N THR A 271 -7.35 -11.34 14.64
CA THR A 271 -8.00 -11.03 15.93
C THR A 271 -8.02 -9.55 16.28
N THR A 272 -7.18 -8.72 15.67
CA THR A 272 -7.15 -7.28 15.87
C THR A 272 -7.76 -6.57 14.66
N VAL A 273 -8.99 -6.06 14.82
CA VAL A 273 -9.78 -5.49 13.72
C VAL A 273 -10.01 -4.00 13.91
N ILE A 274 -9.70 -3.21 12.89
CA ILE A 274 -10.03 -1.80 12.77
C ILE A 274 -11.20 -1.66 11.80
N GLU A 275 -12.37 -1.26 12.30
CA GLU A 275 -13.60 -1.09 11.51
C GLU A 275 -13.78 0.36 11.06
N GLY A 276 -13.59 0.62 9.78
CA GLY A 276 -13.69 1.92 9.12
C GLY A 276 -12.42 2.25 8.34
N THR A 277 -12.17 3.54 8.12
CA THR A 277 -11.00 3.99 7.35
C THR A 277 -9.88 4.47 8.26
N VAL A 278 -8.65 4.05 7.96
CA VAL A 278 -7.43 4.57 8.57
C VAL A 278 -6.89 5.74 7.75
N TRP A 279 -6.74 6.88 8.41
CA TRP A 279 -6.21 8.11 7.82
C TRP A 279 -4.98 8.61 8.58
N GLY A 280 -4.18 9.42 7.90
CA GLY A 280 -3.16 10.24 8.55
C GLY A 280 -1.93 9.46 9.02
N LEU A 281 -1.68 8.26 8.47
CA LEU A 281 -0.41 7.57 8.64
C LEU A 281 0.71 8.46 8.10
N ARG A 282 1.66 8.81 8.97
CA ARG A 282 2.78 9.72 8.67
C ARG A 282 4.06 8.95 8.39
N THR A 283 4.97 9.60 7.68
CA THR A 283 6.37 9.17 7.55
C THR A 283 6.98 8.95 8.93
N GLY A 284 7.63 7.80 9.13
CA GLY A 284 8.18 7.39 10.44
C GLY A 284 7.15 6.76 11.38
N SER A 285 5.90 6.59 10.94
CA SER A 285 4.87 5.81 11.61
C SER A 285 4.44 4.61 10.78
N GLY A 286 3.71 3.68 11.38
CA GLY A 286 3.21 2.52 10.67
C GLY A 286 1.94 1.89 11.22
N LEU A 287 1.40 0.99 10.41
CA LEU A 287 0.27 0.14 10.75
C LEU A 287 0.72 -1.30 10.55
N SER A 288 0.68 -2.12 11.59
CA SER A 288 1.09 -3.52 11.48
C SER A 288 0.17 -4.51 12.17
N ASN A 289 0.07 -5.71 11.61
CA ASN A 289 -0.61 -6.87 12.19
C ASN A 289 -2.08 -6.62 12.58
N VAL A 290 -2.81 -5.88 11.76
CA VAL A 290 -4.24 -5.62 11.94
C VAL A 290 -5.04 -5.97 10.68
N THR A 291 -6.32 -6.23 10.87
CA THR A 291 -7.31 -6.15 9.79
C THR A 291 -7.87 -4.72 9.71
N VAL A 292 -7.95 -4.14 8.52
CA VAL A 292 -8.70 -2.90 8.22
C VAL A 292 -9.86 -3.24 7.30
N ARG A 293 -11.09 -2.99 7.76
CA ARG A 293 -12.31 -3.34 7.01
C ARG A 293 -13.46 -2.38 7.21
N GLY A 294 -14.45 -2.42 6.31
CA GLY A 294 -15.67 -1.63 6.43
C GLY A 294 -15.48 -0.14 6.16
N GLY A 295 -14.33 0.27 5.61
CA GLY A 295 -14.11 1.62 5.09
C GLY A 295 -15.04 1.91 3.92
N LEU A 296 -15.80 3.01 4.00
CA LEU A 296 -16.84 3.34 3.03
C LEU A 296 -16.28 3.72 1.64
N PHE A 297 -15.03 4.17 1.57
CA PHE A 297 -14.37 4.55 0.31
C PHE A 297 -13.09 3.75 0.11
N TRP A 298 -12.18 3.84 1.07
CA TRP A 298 -10.94 3.08 1.10
C TRP A 298 -10.75 2.52 2.50
N GLY A 299 -10.02 1.42 2.65
CA GLY A 299 -9.61 0.92 3.96
C GLY A 299 -8.51 1.82 4.56
N ILE A 300 -7.49 2.14 3.78
CA ILE A 300 -6.38 3.00 4.18
C ILE A 300 -6.19 4.12 3.18
N ILE A 301 -6.02 5.35 3.68
CA ILE A 301 -5.72 6.52 2.86
C ILE A 301 -4.46 7.22 3.36
N ILE A 302 -3.48 7.33 2.47
CA ILE A 302 -2.19 7.93 2.71
C ILE A 302 -2.12 9.25 1.95
N GLY A 303 -1.87 10.33 2.67
CA GLY A 303 -1.84 11.67 2.10
C GLY A 303 -0.54 12.00 1.38
N SER A 304 -0.58 13.12 0.67
CA SER A 304 0.55 13.71 -0.05
C SER A 304 1.77 13.89 0.85
N GLY A 305 2.96 13.61 0.33
CA GLY A 305 4.26 13.78 0.98
C GLY A 305 4.57 12.75 2.07
N GLU A 306 3.72 11.76 2.31
CA GLU A 306 3.93 10.76 3.35
C GLU A 306 4.52 9.45 2.81
N SER A 307 5.28 8.75 3.65
CA SER A 307 5.86 7.44 3.32
C SER A 307 5.81 6.49 4.53
N PRO A 308 4.60 6.16 5.03
CA PRO A 308 4.44 5.24 6.16
C PRO A 308 4.71 3.79 5.77
N LEU A 309 4.97 2.94 6.77
CA LEU A 309 5.03 1.49 6.63
C LEU A 309 3.68 0.86 6.98
N VAL A 310 3.12 0.05 6.09
CA VAL A 310 1.97 -0.83 6.35
C VAL A 310 2.45 -2.26 6.18
N GLU A 311 2.45 -3.03 7.26
CA GLU A 311 3.14 -4.32 7.33
C GLU A 311 2.23 -5.44 7.85
N GLY A 312 2.20 -6.59 7.19
CA GLY A 312 1.50 -7.78 7.70
C GLY A 312 -0.01 -7.58 7.93
N CYS A 313 -0.62 -6.60 7.25
CA CYS A 313 -2.01 -6.24 7.45
C CYS A 313 -2.95 -6.98 6.50
N LEU A 314 -4.18 -7.23 6.94
CA LEU A 314 -5.28 -7.66 6.09
C LEU A 314 -6.18 -6.45 5.77
N ILE A 315 -6.22 -6.03 4.51
CA ILE A 315 -7.07 -4.92 4.07
C ILE A 315 -8.19 -5.48 3.20
N ALA A 316 -9.39 -5.59 3.77
CA ALA A 316 -10.50 -6.29 3.13
C ALA A 316 -11.87 -5.68 3.38
N GLU A 317 -12.84 -5.99 2.52
CA GLU A 317 -14.25 -5.56 2.67
C GLU A 317 -14.43 -4.04 2.69
N ASN A 318 -13.52 -3.29 2.04
CA ASN A 318 -13.60 -1.84 1.91
C ASN A 318 -14.14 -1.42 0.55
N GLY A 319 -14.64 -0.19 0.46
CA GLY A 319 -15.16 0.42 -0.76
C GLY A 319 -16.67 0.68 -0.71
N THR A 320 -17.10 1.59 -1.60
CA THR A 320 -18.48 2.07 -1.65
C THR A 320 -19.44 1.00 -2.15
N ASP A 321 -20.68 1.02 -1.63
CA ASP A 321 -21.80 0.37 -2.30
C ASP A 321 -22.01 1.07 -3.67
N PRO A 322 -22.16 0.34 -4.79
CA PRO A 322 -22.35 0.91 -6.13
C PRO A 322 -23.52 1.92 -6.27
N GLY A 323 -24.36 2.07 -5.25
CA GLY A 323 -25.40 3.11 -5.17
C GLY A 323 -24.96 4.51 -4.66
N ILE A 324 -23.72 4.70 -4.21
CA ILE A 324 -23.24 5.98 -3.62
C ILE A 324 -22.19 6.63 -4.53
N THR A 325 -22.60 7.64 -5.32
CA THR A 325 -21.76 8.31 -6.33
C THR A 325 -20.97 9.51 -5.79
N GLN A 326 -20.32 9.39 -4.63
CA GLN A 326 -19.55 10.50 -4.04
C GLN A 326 -18.13 10.07 -3.66
N SER A 327 -17.24 9.78 -4.63
CA SER A 327 -15.82 9.53 -4.30
C SER A 327 -14.82 9.79 -5.43
N LEU A 328 -13.57 9.98 -4.99
CA LEU A 328 -12.34 10.41 -5.71
C LEU A 328 -11.80 9.46 -6.77
N ASP A 329 -12.31 8.24 -6.75
CA ASP A 329 -12.47 7.36 -7.89
C ASP A 329 -13.79 6.63 -7.56
N PRO A 330 -14.77 6.53 -8.47
CA PRO A 330 -16.03 5.82 -8.20
C PRO A 330 -15.86 4.35 -7.76
N ALA A 331 -14.66 3.76 -7.87
CA ALA A 331 -14.40 2.40 -7.42
C ALA A 331 -14.12 2.26 -5.90
N GLY A 332 -13.43 3.21 -5.25
CA GLY A 332 -12.91 2.99 -3.89
C GLY A 332 -11.95 1.78 -3.82
N GLY A 333 -11.70 1.20 -2.64
CA GLY A 333 -10.93 -0.04 -2.53
C GLY A 333 -10.21 -0.31 -1.22
N GLY A 334 -9.10 -1.04 -1.29
CA GLY A 334 -8.27 -1.39 -0.14
C GLY A 334 -7.40 -0.22 0.33
N VAL A 335 -6.34 0.09 -0.43
CA VAL A 335 -5.36 1.12 -0.07
C VAL A 335 -5.28 2.20 -1.14
N PHE A 336 -5.35 3.46 -0.72
CA PHE A 336 -5.11 4.61 -1.57
C PHE A 336 -3.86 5.36 -1.11
N CYS A 337 -2.89 5.45 -2.01
CA CYS A 337 -1.69 6.25 -1.89
C CYS A 337 -1.89 7.49 -2.76
N GLY A 338 -1.96 8.69 -2.15
CA GLY A 338 -1.87 9.96 -2.88
C GLY A 338 -0.45 10.19 -3.43
N ASP A 339 -0.02 11.45 -3.58
CA ASP A 339 1.37 11.80 -3.94
C ASP A 339 2.35 11.39 -2.81
N SER A 340 2.60 10.10 -2.64
CA SER A 340 3.15 9.47 -1.44
C SER A 340 4.09 8.30 -1.77
N GLY A 341 5.03 8.01 -0.88
CA GLY A 341 6.01 6.92 -0.98
C GLY A 341 5.69 5.78 -0.01
N ALA A 342 4.40 5.44 0.14
CA ALA A 342 3.95 4.40 1.06
C ALA A 342 4.65 3.05 0.81
N GLN A 343 4.96 2.35 1.89
CA GLN A 343 5.56 1.01 1.84
C GLN A 343 4.52 -0.01 2.33
N LEU A 344 4.06 -0.88 1.43
CA LEU A 344 3.18 -2.00 1.74
C LEU A 344 4.03 -3.28 1.72
N VAL A 345 4.14 -3.95 2.86
CA VAL A 345 5.01 -5.13 3.04
C VAL A 345 4.21 -6.28 3.62
N GLY A 346 4.24 -7.47 3.02
CA GLY A 346 3.59 -8.66 3.58
C GLY A 346 2.06 -8.53 3.74
N CYS A 347 1.41 -7.61 3.02
CA CYS A 347 -0.01 -7.31 3.20
C CYS A 347 -0.89 -8.21 2.33
N ARG A 348 -2.05 -8.60 2.85
CA ARG A 348 -3.14 -9.22 2.08
C ARG A 348 -4.20 -8.16 1.79
N ILE A 349 -4.38 -7.79 0.52
CA ILE A 349 -5.33 -6.78 0.07
C ILE A 349 -6.40 -7.45 -0.79
N THR A 350 -7.53 -7.78 -0.18
CA THR A 350 -8.47 -8.73 -0.78
C THR A 350 -9.92 -8.45 -0.49
N ARG A 351 -10.84 -8.92 -1.33
CA ARG A 351 -12.29 -8.83 -1.11
C ARG A 351 -12.78 -7.38 -0.95
N ASN A 352 -12.06 -6.42 -1.52
CA ASN A 352 -12.50 -5.04 -1.58
C ASN A 352 -13.47 -4.86 -2.76
N ARG A 353 -14.48 -4.01 -2.59
CA ARG A 353 -15.50 -3.71 -3.61
C ARG A 353 -14.94 -2.90 -4.78
N GLY A 354 -13.81 -2.24 -4.55
CA GLY A 354 -13.10 -1.45 -5.53
C GLY A 354 -11.76 -2.05 -5.92
N HIS A 355 -10.75 -1.18 -6.03
CA HIS A 355 -9.38 -1.55 -6.29
C HIS A 355 -8.75 -2.29 -5.10
N GLY A 356 -7.69 -3.07 -5.36
CA GLY A 356 -6.83 -3.55 -4.27
C GLY A 356 -6.01 -2.39 -3.72
N ALA A 357 -5.02 -1.93 -4.49
CA ALA A 357 -4.18 -0.79 -4.19
C ALA A 357 -4.20 0.25 -5.31
N TYR A 358 -4.10 1.52 -4.95
CA TYR A 358 -4.10 2.67 -5.86
C TYR A 358 -2.92 3.57 -5.57
N CYS A 359 -2.00 3.70 -6.53
CA CYS A 359 -0.93 4.67 -6.51
C CYS A 359 -1.32 5.87 -7.39
N GLY A 360 -1.84 6.90 -6.74
CA GLY A 360 -2.50 8.03 -7.38
C GLY A 360 -1.59 9.19 -7.70
N PHE A 361 -2.01 10.00 -8.67
CA PHE A 361 -1.32 11.25 -9.03
C PHE A 361 0.13 11.04 -9.52
N ASN A 362 0.89 12.11 -9.74
CA ASN A 362 2.18 12.04 -10.45
C ASN A 362 3.38 11.86 -9.50
N GLY A 363 3.22 12.17 -8.22
CA GLY A 363 4.26 12.09 -7.20
C GLY A 363 4.22 10.79 -6.38
N CYS A 364 3.24 9.91 -6.61
CA CYS A 364 3.22 8.61 -5.95
C CYS A 364 4.40 7.75 -6.39
N THR A 365 5.10 7.16 -5.42
CA THR A 365 6.27 6.29 -5.57
C THR A 365 6.15 5.06 -4.66
N ALA A 366 4.93 4.51 -4.56
CA ALA A 366 4.63 3.44 -3.62
C ALA A 366 5.50 2.20 -3.84
N ARG A 367 5.95 1.57 -2.75
CA ARG A 367 6.67 0.30 -2.75
C ARG A 367 5.77 -0.79 -2.20
N ILE A 368 5.59 -1.84 -2.98
CA ILE A 368 4.71 -2.97 -2.68
C ILE A 368 5.57 -4.23 -2.73
N GLU A 369 5.75 -4.86 -1.59
CA GLU A 369 6.65 -6.01 -1.40
C GLU A 369 5.92 -7.15 -0.68
N ASP A 370 6.10 -8.38 -1.15
CA ASP A 370 5.55 -9.59 -0.50
C ASP A 370 4.03 -9.52 -0.27
N CYS A 371 3.30 -8.78 -1.12
CA CYS A 371 1.88 -8.57 -0.95
C CYS A 371 1.03 -9.50 -1.84
N ASP A 372 -0.12 -9.91 -1.32
CA ASP A 372 -1.15 -10.62 -2.07
C ASP A 372 -2.34 -9.69 -2.32
N ILE A 373 -2.49 -9.25 -3.56
CA ILE A 373 -3.55 -8.34 -4.03
C ILE A 373 -4.54 -9.15 -4.88
N ALA A 374 -5.53 -9.75 -4.22
CA ALA A 374 -6.36 -10.77 -4.84
C ALA A 374 -7.86 -10.63 -4.58
N ALA A 375 -8.69 -11.14 -5.51
CA ALA A 375 -10.14 -11.19 -5.36
C ALA A 375 -10.79 -9.83 -5.03
N ASN A 376 -10.24 -8.74 -5.56
CA ASN A 376 -10.87 -7.41 -5.51
C ASN A 376 -11.78 -7.25 -6.73
N TRP A 377 -12.90 -6.55 -6.57
CA TRP A 377 -13.92 -6.44 -7.62
C TRP A 377 -13.49 -5.58 -8.82
N SER A 378 -12.53 -4.68 -8.64
CA SER A 378 -11.96 -3.86 -9.72
C SER A 378 -10.54 -4.33 -10.08
N THR A 379 -9.66 -3.41 -10.47
CA THR A 379 -8.25 -3.70 -10.76
C THR A 379 -7.50 -4.01 -9.47
N GLY A 380 -6.60 -5.00 -9.49
CA GLY A 380 -5.72 -5.31 -8.37
C GLY A 380 -4.87 -4.10 -7.98
N LEU A 381 -3.99 -3.66 -8.90
CA LEU A 381 -3.13 -2.50 -8.71
C LEU A 381 -3.37 -1.42 -9.78
N HIS A 382 -3.77 -0.22 -9.35
CA HIS A 382 -3.90 0.95 -10.21
C HIS A 382 -2.69 1.87 -10.03
N VAL A 383 -2.00 2.20 -11.13
CA VAL A 383 -0.82 3.07 -11.12
C VAL A 383 -1.04 4.27 -12.04
N GLU A 384 -1.19 5.46 -11.44
CA GLU A 384 -1.10 6.73 -12.16
C GLU A 384 0.29 7.37 -12.10
N GLY A 385 0.99 7.19 -10.98
CA GLY A 385 2.35 7.68 -10.73
C GLY A 385 3.39 6.60 -11.04
N ASP A 386 4.35 6.41 -10.12
CA ASP A 386 5.34 5.33 -10.15
C ASP A 386 5.08 4.32 -9.03
N ALA A 387 5.33 3.04 -9.31
CA ALA A 387 5.34 2.01 -8.28
C ALA A 387 6.53 1.06 -8.44
N THR A 388 6.98 0.51 -7.31
CA THR A 388 7.85 -0.67 -7.29
C THR A 388 7.07 -1.83 -6.73
N VAL A 389 7.03 -2.93 -7.46
CA VAL A 389 6.30 -4.16 -7.08
C VAL A 389 7.30 -5.29 -7.06
N ASP A 390 7.48 -5.95 -5.93
CA ASP A 390 8.43 -7.03 -5.76
C ASP A 390 7.81 -8.20 -4.99
N SER A 391 8.06 -9.42 -5.46
CA SER A 391 7.66 -10.64 -4.73
C SER A 391 6.16 -10.71 -4.42
N CYS A 392 5.33 -10.11 -5.27
CA CYS A 392 3.89 -9.98 -5.06
C CYS A 392 3.09 -11.04 -5.83
N ARG A 393 1.85 -11.25 -5.38
CA ARG A 393 0.81 -11.95 -6.13
C ARG A 393 -0.34 -10.99 -6.43
N ILE A 394 -0.74 -10.88 -7.70
CA ILE A 394 -1.87 -10.05 -8.15
C ILE A 394 -2.84 -10.95 -8.92
N ALA A 395 -3.83 -11.50 -8.23
CA ALA A 395 -4.58 -12.64 -8.74
C ALA A 395 -6.11 -12.55 -8.61
N GLY A 396 -6.83 -13.06 -9.60
CA GLY A 396 -8.28 -13.25 -9.47
C GLY A 396 -9.08 -11.96 -9.33
N ASN A 397 -8.59 -10.81 -9.79
CA ASN A 397 -9.31 -9.54 -9.65
C ASN A 397 -10.37 -9.38 -10.75
N GLY A 398 -11.48 -8.71 -10.42
CA GLY A 398 -12.69 -8.54 -11.24
C GLY A 398 -12.51 -7.68 -12.50
N SER A 399 -11.35 -7.04 -12.66
CA SER A 399 -10.96 -6.26 -13.84
C SER A 399 -9.58 -6.69 -14.33
N ARG A 400 -8.57 -5.83 -14.27
CA ARG A 400 -7.18 -6.12 -14.67
C ARG A 400 -6.37 -6.54 -13.45
N GLY A 401 -5.25 -7.23 -13.66
CA GLY A 401 -4.24 -7.37 -12.61
C GLY A 401 -3.68 -6.01 -12.24
N MET A 402 -3.11 -5.32 -13.24
CA MET A 402 -2.57 -3.97 -13.11
C MET A 402 -3.01 -3.05 -14.27
N ILE A 403 -3.17 -1.76 -13.98
CA ILE A 403 -3.35 -0.72 -15.00
C ILE A 403 -2.40 0.46 -14.79
N CYS A 404 -1.75 0.90 -15.87
CA CYS A 404 -0.95 2.12 -15.91
C CYS A 404 -1.69 3.20 -16.72
N VAL A 405 -2.12 4.28 -16.07
CA VAL A 405 -3.06 5.25 -16.70
C VAL A 405 -2.42 6.56 -17.15
N ARG A 406 -1.14 6.81 -16.85
CA ARG A 406 -0.40 7.97 -17.39
C ARG A 406 1.01 7.61 -17.89
N SER A 407 1.51 8.48 -18.76
CA SER A 407 2.80 8.34 -19.43
C SER A 407 3.97 8.58 -18.48
N GLY A 408 4.97 7.68 -18.51
CA GLY A 408 6.22 7.86 -17.79
C GLY A 408 6.33 7.13 -16.46
N SER A 409 5.35 6.28 -16.11
CA SER A 409 5.48 5.42 -14.94
C SER A 409 6.73 4.54 -15.12
N GLY A 410 7.83 4.76 -14.42
CA GLY A 410 9.02 3.92 -14.42
C GLY A 410 8.79 2.65 -13.63
N THR A 411 7.60 2.05 -13.75
CA THR A 411 7.12 0.99 -12.85
C THR A 411 7.98 -0.25 -13.02
N GLN A 412 8.60 -0.66 -11.91
CA GLN A 412 9.46 -1.84 -11.85
C GLN A 412 8.70 -2.95 -11.16
N ILE A 413 8.60 -4.09 -11.85
CA ILE A 413 7.92 -5.28 -11.34
C ILE A 413 8.92 -6.42 -11.34
N ARG A 414 9.12 -7.03 -10.17
CA ARG A 414 10.07 -8.12 -9.98
C ARG A 414 9.43 -9.28 -9.24
N ASN A 415 9.84 -10.50 -9.57
CA ASN A 415 9.48 -11.69 -8.80
C ASN A 415 7.96 -11.84 -8.56
N THR A 416 7.14 -11.35 -9.49
CA THR A 416 5.70 -11.14 -9.25
C THR A 416 4.87 -12.06 -10.14
N VAL A 417 3.80 -12.62 -9.56
CA VAL A 417 2.82 -13.46 -10.27
C VAL A 417 1.53 -12.66 -10.50
N ILE A 418 1.10 -12.51 -11.76
CA ILE A 418 -0.12 -11.83 -12.16
C ILE A 418 -1.02 -12.79 -12.95
N MET A 419 -2.07 -13.32 -12.31
CA MET A 419 -2.83 -14.40 -12.94
C MET A 419 -4.34 -14.39 -12.69
N GLY A 420 -5.09 -15.00 -13.61
CA GLY A 420 -6.52 -15.23 -13.41
C GLY A 420 -7.36 -13.97 -13.26
N ASN A 421 -6.90 -12.80 -13.72
CA ASN A 421 -7.68 -11.57 -13.66
C ASN A 421 -8.67 -11.52 -14.83
N ARG A 422 -9.88 -10.97 -14.61
CA ARG A 422 -11.00 -11.05 -15.56
C ARG A 422 -10.68 -10.51 -16.96
N LEU A 423 -9.85 -9.47 -17.04
CA LEU A 423 -9.44 -8.80 -18.27
C LEU A 423 -7.94 -9.04 -18.55
N HIS A 424 -7.15 -7.97 -18.60
CA HIS A 424 -5.72 -8.05 -18.90
C HIS A 424 -4.90 -8.37 -17.65
N GLY A 425 -3.74 -8.99 -17.82
CA GLY A 425 -2.73 -9.05 -16.75
C GLY A 425 -2.25 -7.64 -16.41
N ILE A 426 -1.61 -6.98 -17.38
CA ILE A 426 -1.18 -5.58 -17.33
C ILE A 426 -1.76 -4.84 -18.54
N SER A 427 -2.25 -3.62 -18.34
CA SER A 427 -2.69 -2.78 -19.46
C SER A 427 -2.44 -1.30 -19.23
N SER A 428 -2.43 -0.51 -20.31
CA SER A 428 -2.56 0.94 -20.23
C SER A 428 -3.88 1.45 -20.80
N LEU A 429 -4.19 2.71 -20.51
CA LEU A 429 -5.27 3.40 -21.22
C LEU A 429 -4.92 3.61 -22.70
N PRO A 430 -5.91 3.68 -23.59
CA PRO A 430 -5.67 4.02 -24.99
C PRO A 430 -4.89 5.34 -25.12
N LEU A 431 -3.89 5.37 -26.00
CA LEU A 431 -3.04 6.54 -26.28
C LEU A 431 -2.14 7.00 -25.11
N VAL A 432 -2.10 6.25 -24.01
CA VAL A 432 -1.17 6.49 -22.90
C VAL A 432 0.06 5.63 -23.10
N ALA A 433 1.23 6.28 -23.17
CA ALA A 433 2.50 5.57 -23.24
C ALA A 433 2.74 4.83 -21.93
N MET A 434 3.05 3.55 -22.00
CA MET A 434 3.34 2.74 -20.81
C MET A 434 4.82 2.43 -20.79
N SER A 435 5.48 2.73 -19.68
CA SER A 435 6.84 2.27 -19.42
C SER A 435 6.77 1.21 -18.33
N ILE A 436 7.18 -0.01 -18.61
CA ILE A 436 7.22 -1.09 -17.61
C ILE A 436 8.50 -1.89 -17.80
N SER A 437 9.11 -2.26 -16.67
CA SER A 437 10.19 -3.24 -16.64
C SER A 437 9.74 -4.40 -15.76
N LEU A 438 9.67 -5.59 -16.34
CA LEU A 438 9.35 -6.84 -15.66
C LEU A 438 10.58 -7.71 -15.66
N THR A 439 10.96 -8.20 -14.48
CA THR A 439 12.05 -9.15 -14.32
C THR A 439 11.58 -10.31 -13.48
N ASN A 440 11.77 -11.54 -13.97
CA ASN A 440 11.43 -12.75 -13.21
C ASN A 440 9.93 -12.83 -12.85
N CYS A 441 9.04 -12.55 -13.80
CA CYS A 441 7.60 -12.49 -13.54
C CYS A 441 6.83 -13.61 -14.27
N LEU A 442 5.74 -14.07 -13.67
CA LEU A 442 4.76 -14.96 -14.29
C LEU A 442 3.46 -14.19 -14.53
N ILE A 443 3.04 -14.06 -15.79
CA ILE A 443 1.73 -13.53 -16.16
C ILE A 443 0.98 -14.62 -16.88
N ALA A 444 -0.07 -15.16 -16.26
CA ALA A 444 -0.72 -16.34 -16.83
C ALA A 444 -2.25 -16.34 -16.67
N GLY A 445 -2.95 -16.88 -17.65
CA GLY A 445 -4.37 -17.18 -17.46
C GLY A 445 -5.27 -15.99 -17.21
N ASN A 446 -4.93 -14.79 -17.69
CA ASN A 446 -5.79 -13.61 -17.61
C ASN A 446 -6.80 -13.60 -18.78
N GLY A 447 -8.04 -13.15 -18.54
CA GLY A 447 -9.20 -13.35 -19.43
C GLY A 447 -9.19 -12.57 -20.76
N SER A 448 -8.15 -11.78 -21.02
CA SER A 448 -7.94 -11.11 -22.30
C SER A 448 -6.50 -11.25 -22.81
N GLN A 449 -5.66 -10.22 -22.66
CA GLN A 449 -4.24 -10.24 -23.03
C GLN A 449 -3.36 -10.26 -21.78
N GLY A 450 -2.17 -10.84 -21.88
CA GLY A 450 -1.17 -10.76 -20.81
C GLY A 450 -0.74 -9.33 -20.54
N ILE A 451 -0.17 -8.67 -21.56
CA ILE A 451 0.26 -7.27 -21.53
C ILE A 451 -0.33 -6.51 -22.72
N ARG A 452 -0.99 -5.38 -22.45
CA ARG A 452 -1.54 -4.47 -23.46
C ARG A 452 -0.97 -3.05 -23.34
N ALA A 453 -0.12 -2.68 -24.30
CA ALA A 453 0.67 -1.45 -24.35
C ALA A 453 0.45 -0.66 -25.66
N ASP A 454 -0.80 -0.41 -26.05
CA ASP A 454 -1.12 0.13 -27.39
C ASP A 454 -0.80 1.65 -27.54
N GLY A 455 -0.49 2.36 -26.46
CA GLY A 455 -0.31 3.81 -26.46
C GLY A 455 1.12 4.33 -26.70
N GLY A 456 2.11 3.45 -26.90
CA GLY A 456 3.54 3.83 -26.98
C GLY A 456 4.31 3.50 -25.68
N GLY A 457 5.60 3.85 -25.60
CA GLY A 457 6.41 3.76 -24.37
C GLY A 457 7.50 2.70 -24.39
N VAL A 458 7.77 2.08 -23.24
CA VAL A 458 8.84 1.08 -23.04
C VAL A 458 8.25 -0.19 -22.45
N VAL A 459 8.54 -1.35 -23.04
CA VAL A 459 8.22 -2.66 -22.49
C VAL A 459 9.51 -3.47 -22.40
N ASP A 460 10.07 -3.57 -21.21
CA ASP A 460 11.30 -4.32 -20.95
C ASP A 460 10.99 -5.58 -20.14
N LEU A 461 11.13 -6.75 -20.77
CA LEU A 461 10.80 -8.05 -20.18
C LEU A 461 12.08 -8.90 -20.11
N ARG A 462 12.42 -9.35 -18.91
CA ARG A 462 13.56 -10.26 -18.67
C ARG A 462 13.13 -11.46 -17.85
N ASN A 463 13.47 -12.67 -18.31
CA ASN A 463 13.20 -13.91 -17.57
C ASN A 463 11.73 -14.05 -17.14
N CYS A 464 10.79 -13.73 -18.04
CA CYS A 464 9.36 -13.77 -17.74
C CYS A 464 8.67 -14.93 -18.45
N VAL A 465 7.56 -15.42 -17.88
CA VAL A 465 6.61 -16.31 -18.55
C VAL A 465 5.30 -15.55 -18.74
N ILE A 466 4.85 -15.41 -19.98
CA ILE A 466 3.60 -14.72 -20.33
C ILE A 466 2.77 -15.66 -21.19
N GLY A 467 1.63 -16.14 -20.71
CA GLY A 467 0.94 -17.21 -21.41
C GLY A 467 -0.49 -17.52 -21.00
N GLU A 468 -1.16 -18.34 -21.81
CA GLU A 468 -2.53 -18.81 -21.54
C GLU A 468 -3.55 -17.68 -21.51
N HIS A 469 -3.38 -16.73 -22.43
CA HIS A 469 -4.28 -15.60 -22.62
C HIS A 469 -5.12 -15.83 -23.89
N PRO A 470 -6.46 -15.74 -23.83
CA PRO A 470 -7.33 -16.07 -24.97
C PRO A 470 -7.16 -15.10 -26.15
N VAL A 471 -6.64 -13.89 -25.93
CA VAL A 471 -6.43 -12.89 -27.00
C VAL A 471 -4.96 -12.81 -27.44
N GLY A 472 -4.01 -13.02 -26.53
CA GLY A 472 -2.58 -12.95 -26.84
C GLY A 472 -1.71 -12.61 -25.63
N SER A 473 -0.42 -12.85 -25.76
CA SER A 473 0.59 -12.61 -24.74
C SER A 473 0.89 -11.12 -24.59
N VAL A 474 1.40 -10.49 -25.65
CA VAL A 474 1.84 -9.09 -25.62
C VAL A 474 1.31 -8.38 -26.87
N SER A 475 0.71 -7.21 -26.68
CA SER A 475 0.31 -6.29 -27.75
C SER A 475 0.86 -4.90 -27.45
N THR A 476 1.70 -4.36 -28.32
CA THR A 476 2.25 -3.00 -28.17
C THR A 476 1.84 -2.06 -29.30
N GLY A 477 0.65 -2.22 -29.88
CA GLY A 477 0.20 -1.72 -31.21
C GLY A 477 0.23 -0.20 -31.52
N GLY A 478 1.08 0.60 -30.86
CA GLY A 478 1.32 2.02 -31.12
C GLY A 478 2.59 2.29 -31.94
N ARG A 479 2.69 3.51 -32.49
CA ARG A 479 3.95 4.04 -33.05
C ARG A 479 4.85 4.44 -31.88
N ASN A 480 6.16 4.14 -31.93
CA ASN A 480 7.16 4.52 -30.92
C ASN A 480 7.11 3.73 -29.59
N VAL A 481 6.91 2.41 -29.63
CA VAL A 481 7.23 1.54 -28.49
C VAL A 481 8.66 1.02 -28.64
N GLN A 482 9.46 1.14 -27.58
CA GLN A 482 10.71 0.39 -27.41
C GLN A 482 10.37 -0.90 -26.67
N ALA A 483 10.69 -2.06 -27.23
CA ALA A 483 10.45 -3.33 -26.56
C ALA A 483 11.74 -4.13 -26.47
N THR A 484 12.14 -4.47 -25.25
CA THR A 484 13.25 -5.38 -24.98
C THR A 484 12.69 -6.67 -24.42
N LEU A 485 12.92 -7.80 -25.10
CA LEU A 485 12.48 -9.12 -24.68
C LEU A 485 13.71 -10.03 -24.57
N ARG A 486 14.08 -10.44 -23.36
CA ARG A 486 15.23 -11.33 -23.15
C ARG A 486 14.87 -12.48 -22.21
N ASN A 487 15.25 -13.71 -22.55
CA ASN A 487 14.98 -14.90 -21.73
C ASN A 487 13.49 -15.11 -21.41
N CYS A 488 12.57 -14.72 -22.29
CA CYS A 488 11.13 -14.80 -21.98
C CYS A 488 10.44 -15.96 -22.71
N ILE A 489 9.46 -16.58 -22.06
CA ILE A 489 8.55 -17.55 -22.67
C ILE A 489 7.22 -16.88 -22.95
N PHE A 490 6.70 -17.07 -24.17
CA PHE A 490 5.39 -16.57 -24.58
C PHE A 490 4.51 -17.68 -25.14
N SER A 491 3.24 -17.71 -24.76
CA SER A 491 2.23 -18.55 -25.43
C SER A 491 1.04 -17.74 -25.97
N GLY A 492 0.68 -17.99 -27.22
CA GLY A 492 -0.29 -17.19 -27.98
C GLY A 492 0.35 -16.02 -28.72
N TYR A 493 -0.48 -15.09 -29.21
CA TYR A 493 -0.04 -14.01 -30.08
C TYR A 493 0.93 -13.03 -29.39
N VAL A 494 2.07 -12.76 -30.03
CA VAL A 494 3.02 -11.69 -29.63
C VAL A 494 3.12 -10.67 -30.76
N GLY A 495 2.59 -9.47 -30.50
CA GLY A 495 2.62 -8.34 -31.43
C GLY A 495 3.43 -7.16 -30.89
N VAL A 496 4.60 -6.93 -31.48
CA VAL A 496 5.45 -5.76 -31.20
C VAL A 496 5.46 -4.76 -32.36
N ALA A 497 5.85 -3.50 -32.11
CA ALA A 497 5.90 -2.48 -33.17
C ALA A 497 6.95 -2.81 -34.25
N ALA A 498 6.68 -2.45 -35.51
CA ALA A 498 7.61 -2.72 -36.62
C ALA A 498 8.89 -1.86 -36.50
N GLY A 499 10.06 -2.46 -36.72
CA GLY A 499 11.36 -1.78 -36.70
C GLY A 499 12.11 -1.83 -35.36
N ILE A 500 11.79 -2.80 -34.50
CA ILE A 500 12.60 -3.18 -33.33
C ILE A 500 13.79 -4.02 -33.83
N ASP A 501 15.00 -3.72 -33.35
CA ASP A 501 16.26 -4.32 -33.80
C ASP A 501 16.55 -5.66 -33.07
N ASP A 502 17.35 -6.52 -33.70
CA ASP A 502 17.69 -7.89 -33.24
C ASP A 502 18.36 -7.92 -31.86
N ASP A 503 19.08 -6.86 -31.49
CA ASP A 503 19.76 -6.73 -30.18
C ASP A 503 18.76 -6.53 -29.02
N GLU A 504 17.51 -6.15 -29.31
CA GLU A 504 16.48 -5.90 -28.30
C GLU A 504 15.64 -7.15 -27.99
N ILE A 505 15.59 -8.13 -28.90
CA ILE A 505 14.81 -9.37 -28.74
C ILE A 505 15.73 -10.58 -28.89
N GLY A 506 15.91 -11.35 -27.82
CA GLY A 506 16.74 -12.55 -27.89
C GLY A 506 16.52 -13.57 -26.78
N TYR A 507 16.98 -14.79 -26.99
CA TYR A 507 16.87 -15.92 -26.06
C TYR A 507 15.42 -16.13 -25.59
N CYS A 508 14.43 -15.89 -26.44
CA CYS A 508 13.01 -16.06 -26.08
C CYS A 508 12.44 -17.35 -26.69
N CYS A 509 11.46 -17.95 -26.01
CA CYS A 509 10.69 -19.08 -26.52
C CYS A 509 9.28 -18.65 -26.90
N PHE A 510 8.88 -18.86 -28.15
CA PHE A 510 7.56 -18.51 -28.68
C PHE A 510 6.74 -19.74 -29.04
N LEU A 511 5.63 -19.94 -28.35
CA LEU A 511 4.58 -20.90 -28.69
C LEU A 511 3.35 -20.17 -29.25
N GLY A 512 3.31 -19.95 -30.57
CA GLY A 512 2.20 -19.27 -31.24
C GLY A 512 2.65 -18.29 -32.32
N ASP A 513 1.71 -17.48 -32.79
CA ASP A 513 1.98 -16.49 -33.82
C ASP A 513 2.73 -15.28 -33.25
N THR A 514 3.75 -14.82 -33.98
CA THR A 514 4.45 -13.57 -33.68
C THR A 514 4.69 -12.77 -34.96
N ASN A 515 4.75 -11.44 -34.84
CA ASN A 515 5.21 -10.55 -35.92
C ASN A 515 6.70 -10.19 -35.82
N ILE A 516 7.45 -10.85 -34.93
CA ILE A 516 8.89 -10.70 -34.77
C ILE A 516 9.58 -11.42 -35.92
N SER A 517 10.24 -10.66 -36.79
CA SER A 517 10.96 -11.18 -37.97
C SER A 517 12.43 -11.48 -37.70
N ASP A 518 12.99 -10.89 -36.65
CA ASP A 518 14.39 -11.05 -36.27
C ASP A 518 14.51 -11.24 -34.75
N CYS A 519 15.28 -12.24 -34.35
CA CYS A 519 15.54 -12.56 -32.95
C CYS A 519 16.84 -13.35 -32.80
N ASP A 520 17.70 -12.90 -31.89
CA ASP A 520 18.92 -13.59 -31.49
C ASP A 520 18.61 -14.83 -30.62
N ALA A 521 19.04 -16.01 -31.05
CA ALA A 521 18.92 -17.27 -30.29
C ALA A 521 17.50 -17.62 -29.77
N CYS A 522 16.44 -17.20 -30.47
CA CYS A 522 15.06 -17.59 -30.13
C CYS A 522 14.73 -19.04 -30.47
N ILE A 523 13.76 -19.57 -29.73
CA ILE A 523 13.17 -20.90 -29.91
C ILE A 523 11.71 -20.74 -30.33
N SER A 524 11.30 -21.51 -31.33
CA SER A 524 9.88 -21.65 -31.70
C SER A 524 9.43 -23.09 -31.46
N ALA A 525 9.12 -23.38 -30.19
CA ALA A 525 8.72 -24.70 -29.73
C ALA A 525 7.82 -24.55 -28.48
N ASP A 526 7.17 -25.65 -28.12
CA ASP A 526 6.48 -25.76 -26.84
C ASP A 526 7.53 -25.70 -25.70
N PRO A 527 7.38 -24.79 -24.70
CA PRO A 527 8.27 -24.73 -23.54
C PRO A 527 8.14 -25.93 -22.61
N ARG A 528 7.15 -26.81 -22.79
CA ARG A 528 6.97 -28.05 -22.03
C ARG A 528 6.84 -27.79 -20.52
N PHE A 529 5.85 -27.00 -20.14
CA PHE A 529 5.50 -26.82 -18.72
C PHE A 529 4.89 -28.09 -18.12
N VAL A 530 5.00 -28.26 -16.80
CA VAL A 530 4.42 -29.40 -16.07
C VAL A 530 2.93 -29.52 -16.36
N ARG A 531 2.17 -28.42 -16.23
CA ARG A 531 0.76 -28.37 -16.61
C ARG A 531 0.23 -26.94 -16.75
N PRO A 532 -0.70 -26.70 -17.69
CA PRO A 532 -1.35 -25.40 -17.82
C PRO A 532 -2.31 -25.13 -16.65
N GLY A 533 -2.69 -23.86 -16.48
CA GLY A 533 -3.74 -23.45 -15.56
C GLY A 533 -5.15 -23.67 -16.11
N VAL A 534 -6.14 -23.62 -15.22
CA VAL A 534 -7.57 -23.71 -15.55
C VAL A 534 -8.30 -22.51 -14.95
N PHE A 535 -8.88 -21.70 -15.83
CA PHE A 535 -9.53 -20.43 -15.49
C PHE A 535 -10.94 -20.38 -16.06
N ASP A 536 -11.91 -19.94 -15.27
CA ASP A 536 -13.32 -19.80 -15.66
C ASP A 536 -13.83 -18.40 -15.29
N PHE A 537 -13.94 -17.53 -16.29
CA PHE A 537 -14.41 -16.15 -16.14
C PHE A 537 -15.93 -16.00 -16.19
N ASP A 538 -16.64 -17.08 -16.49
CA ASP A 538 -18.11 -17.16 -16.46
C ASP A 538 -18.62 -17.77 -15.14
N ARG A 539 -17.71 -18.34 -14.33
CA ARG A 539 -18.00 -18.84 -12.98
C ARG A 539 -18.64 -17.74 -12.11
N PRO A 540 -19.74 -18.03 -11.39
CA PRO A 540 -20.33 -17.06 -10.48
C PRO A 540 -19.34 -16.72 -9.35
N PRO A 541 -19.42 -15.50 -8.78
CA PRO A 541 -18.66 -15.13 -7.60
C PRO A 541 -18.81 -16.15 -6.47
N ALA A 542 -17.74 -16.36 -5.71
CA ALA A 542 -17.80 -17.17 -4.50
C ALA A 542 -18.41 -16.35 -3.35
N THR A 543 -19.20 -17.01 -2.50
CA THR A 543 -19.70 -16.41 -1.26
C THR A 543 -18.76 -16.75 -0.11
N VAL A 544 -18.22 -15.73 0.55
CA VAL A 544 -17.38 -15.83 1.74
C VAL A 544 -18.12 -15.25 2.93
N VAL A 545 -18.10 -15.93 4.07
CA VAL A 545 -18.71 -15.42 5.32
C VAL A 545 -17.63 -14.81 6.19
N VAL A 546 -17.76 -13.53 6.53
CA VAL A 546 -16.89 -12.84 7.50
C VAL A 546 -17.71 -12.22 8.60
N ALA A 547 -17.36 -12.52 9.85
CA ALA A 547 -18.08 -12.06 11.04
C ALA A 547 -19.62 -12.27 10.95
N GLY A 548 -20.05 -13.34 10.29
CA GLY A 548 -21.47 -13.67 10.09
C GLY A 548 -22.18 -12.92 8.95
N GLN A 549 -21.45 -12.11 8.17
CA GLN A 549 -21.96 -11.44 6.96
C GLN A 549 -21.43 -12.13 5.71
N GLU A 550 -22.28 -12.27 4.69
CA GLU A 550 -21.93 -12.84 3.39
C GLU A 550 -21.36 -11.75 2.46
N PHE A 551 -20.24 -12.07 1.82
CA PHE A 551 -19.56 -11.26 0.82
C PHE A 551 -19.37 -12.06 -0.45
N GLU A 552 -19.76 -11.50 -1.59
CA GLU A 552 -19.40 -12.06 -2.89
C GLU A 552 -18.01 -11.61 -3.29
N VAL A 553 -17.21 -12.52 -3.84
CA VAL A 553 -15.84 -12.26 -4.29
C VAL A 553 -15.60 -12.89 -5.66
N PRO A 554 -14.83 -12.23 -6.54
CA PRO A 554 -14.40 -12.86 -7.79
C PRO A 554 -13.61 -14.15 -7.54
N ASP A 555 -13.93 -15.21 -8.28
CA ASP A 555 -13.32 -16.54 -8.13
C ASP A 555 -13.16 -17.22 -9.51
N PHE A 556 -12.14 -16.79 -10.26
CA PHE A 556 -11.92 -17.23 -11.63
C PHE A 556 -10.88 -18.36 -11.76
N ILE A 557 -10.06 -18.59 -10.72
CA ILE A 557 -8.95 -19.54 -10.76
C ILE A 557 -9.45 -20.88 -10.23
N ILE A 558 -9.66 -21.85 -11.12
CA ILE A 558 -9.96 -23.23 -10.73
C ILE A 558 -8.66 -23.96 -10.38
N ASP A 559 -7.64 -23.74 -11.20
CA ASP A 559 -6.31 -24.29 -11.01
C ASP A 559 -5.28 -23.26 -11.51
N PRO A 560 -4.33 -22.80 -10.67
CA PRO A 560 -3.33 -21.83 -11.12
C PRO A 560 -2.35 -22.38 -12.16
N GLY A 561 -2.26 -23.70 -12.37
CA GLY A 561 -1.25 -24.31 -13.24
C GLY A 561 0.08 -24.56 -12.52
N ASP A 562 1.03 -25.15 -13.26
CA ASP A 562 2.43 -25.31 -12.85
C ASP A 562 3.34 -25.06 -14.06
N TYR A 563 3.99 -23.90 -14.05
CA TYR A 563 4.81 -23.37 -15.14
C TYR A 563 6.30 -23.70 -14.97
N HIS A 564 6.65 -24.66 -14.12
CA HIS A 564 7.99 -25.24 -14.12
C HIS A 564 8.24 -26.02 -15.42
N LEU A 565 9.50 -26.01 -15.87
CA LEU A 565 9.91 -26.73 -17.08
C LEU A 565 9.97 -28.24 -16.82
N LEU A 566 9.52 -29.04 -17.78
CA LEU A 566 9.74 -30.48 -17.80
C LEU A 566 11.16 -30.82 -18.27
N PRO A 567 11.71 -32.01 -17.94
CA PRO A 567 13.09 -32.38 -18.27
C PRO A 567 13.43 -32.40 -19.77
N ASP A 568 12.43 -32.46 -20.65
CA ASP A 568 12.59 -32.42 -22.11
C ASP A 568 12.31 -31.04 -22.72
N SER A 569 12.20 -30.01 -21.88
CA SER A 569 11.95 -28.65 -22.33
C SER A 569 13.13 -28.10 -23.16
N PRO A 570 12.84 -27.44 -24.30
CA PRO A 570 13.88 -26.76 -25.07
C PRO A 570 14.37 -25.47 -24.39
N CYS A 571 13.72 -25.00 -23.31
CA CYS A 571 14.08 -23.77 -22.60
C CYS A 571 15.21 -23.96 -21.57
N ILE A 572 15.56 -25.21 -21.27
CA ILE A 572 16.60 -25.58 -20.30
C ILE A 572 17.99 -25.26 -20.89
N ASP A 573 18.84 -24.59 -20.12
CA ASP A 573 20.19 -24.12 -20.44
C ASP A 573 20.27 -23.27 -21.72
N ALA A 574 19.15 -22.76 -22.22
CA ALA A 574 19.04 -22.12 -23.53
C ALA A 574 19.03 -20.58 -23.48
N GLY A 575 18.93 -20.00 -22.29
CA GLY A 575 18.94 -18.57 -22.05
C GLY A 575 20.33 -17.97 -21.92
N THR A 576 20.40 -16.63 -21.92
CA THR A 576 21.62 -15.90 -21.54
C THR A 576 21.61 -15.56 -20.05
N CYS A 577 22.74 -15.70 -19.37
CA CYS A 577 22.87 -15.22 -17.99
C CYS A 577 23.19 -13.71 -17.91
N GLU A 578 23.49 -13.07 -19.04
CA GLU A 578 23.77 -11.64 -19.07
C GLU A 578 22.49 -10.83 -18.83
N GLY A 579 22.50 -9.99 -17.80
CA GLY A 579 21.33 -9.19 -17.42
C GLY A 579 20.18 -9.99 -16.79
N ALA A 580 20.34 -11.30 -16.59
CA ALA A 580 19.38 -12.13 -15.88
C ALA A 580 19.41 -11.81 -14.36
N PRO A 581 18.26 -11.93 -13.67
CA PRO A 581 18.20 -11.83 -12.21
C PRO A 581 19.04 -12.94 -11.56
N LEU A 582 19.58 -12.69 -10.36
CA LEU A 582 20.40 -13.68 -9.66
C LEU A 582 19.62 -14.91 -9.21
N PHE A 583 18.30 -14.77 -9.03
CA PHE A 583 17.41 -15.83 -8.59
C PHE A 583 16.17 -15.91 -9.49
N ASP A 584 15.61 -17.10 -9.61
CA ASP A 584 14.33 -17.35 -10.28
C ASP A 584 13.14 -17.12 -9.31
N LEU A 585 11.90 -17.36 -9.76
CA LEU A 585 10.69 -17.11 -8.96
C LEU A 585 10.59 -17.98 -7.71
N ASP A 586 11.22 -19.16 -7.73
CA ASP A 586 11.26 -20.08 -6.61
C ASP A 586 12.42 -19.78 -5.65
N GLY A 587 13.32 -18.85 -6.02
CA GLY A 587 14.50 -18.48 -5.25
C GLY A 587 15.74 -19.29 -5.60
N PHE A 588 15.73 -20.08 -6.67
CA PHE A 588 16.90 -20.80 -7.17
C PHE A 588 17.86 -19.85 -7.86
N ARG A 589 19.15 -20.05 -7.62
CA ARG A 589 20.19 -19.20 -8.19
C ARG A 589 20.37 -19.49 -9.69
N ARG A 590 20.51 -18.43 -10.49
CA ARG A 590 20.86 -18.52 -11.91
C ARG A 590 22.37 -18.37 -12.16
N PRO A 591 22.99 -19.15 -13.05
CA PRO A 591 22.44 -20.38 -13.65
C PRO A 591 22.34 -21.52 -12.63
N TRP A 592 21.34 -22.39 -12.78
CA TRP A 592 21.26 -23.67 -12.10
C TRP A 592 21.50 -24.80 -13.11
N GLY A 593 22.74 -25.29 -13.19
CA GLY A 593 23.11 -26.34 -14.15
C GLY A 593 24.09 -25.85 -15.21
N GLY A 594 23.79 -26.09 -16.49
CA GLY A 594 24.69 -25.83 -17.62
C GLY A 594 24.66 -24.37 -18.11
N GLY A 595 23.55 -23.68 -17.91
CA GLY A 595 23.26 -22.32 -18.36
C GLY A 595 22.06 -21.74 -17.60
N CYS A 596 21.65 -20.53 -17.99
CA CYS A 596 20.42 -19.94 -17.45
C CYS A 596 19.23 -20.40 -18.30
N ASP A 597 18.10 -20.64 -17.66
CA ASP A 597 16.89 -21.06 -18.37
C ASP A 597 16.11 -19.88 -18.94
N ILE A 598 15.47 -20.10 -20.07
CA ILE A 598 14.48 -19.16 -20.61
C ILE A 598 13.23 -19.26 -19.73
N GLY A 599 12.68 -18.11 -19.31
CA GLY A 599 11.49 -18.02 -18.47
C GLY A 599 11.80 -17.64 -17.02
N ALA A 600 10.76 -17.74 -16.18
CA ALA A 600 10.76 -17.24 -14.81
C ALA A 600 11.22 -18.28 -13.77
N TYR A 601 11.42 -19.52 -14.19
CA TYR A 601 11.86 -20.64 -13.36
C TYR A 601 13.12 -21.27 -13.95
N GLU A 602 14.03 -21.72 -13.10
CA GLU A 602 15.12 -22.62 -13.45
C GLU A 602 14.64 -24.07 -13.29
N PHE A 603 15.08 -24.92 -14.20
CA PHE A 603 14.83 -26.35 -14.15
C PHE A 603 15.75 -26.99 -13.13
N THR A 604 15.16 -27.48 -12.05
CA THR A 604 15.90 -28.23 -11.05
C THR A 604 15.81 -29.73 -11.37
N ALA A 605 16.93 -30.29 -11.85
CA ALA A 605 17.11 -31.74 -11.93
C ALA A 605 17.29 -32.32 -10.50
N GLY A 606 16.25 -32.26 -9.69
CA GLY A 606 16.16 -32.83 -8.35
C GLY A 606 15.07 -33.90 -8.28
N PRO A 607 15.20 -34.91 -7.39
CA PRO A 607 14.13 -35.87 -7.16
C PRO A 607 12.88 -35.14 -6.66
N PHE A 608 11.72 -35.48 -7.24
CA PHE A 608 10.43 -35.08 -6.68
C PHE A 608 10.30 -35.70 -5.29
N PHE A 609 9.77 -34.93 -4.36
CA PHE A 609 9.54 -35.38 -2.99
C PHE A 609 8.21 -34.83 -2.47
N LEU A 610 7.72 -35.42 -1.39
CA LEU A 610 6.53 -35.02 -0.66
C LEU A 610 6.97 -34.54 0.73
N ARG A 611 6.84 -33.24 1.00
CA ARG A 611 7.19 -32.65 2.29
C ARG A 611 6.28 -33.19 3.37
N GLY A 612 6.88 -33.67 4.45
CA GLY A 612 6.17 -34.34 5.54
C GLY A 612 6.22 -35.86 5.48
N ASP A 613 6.54 -36.50 4.35
CA ASP A 613 6.76 -37.95 4.26
C ASP A 613 8.25 -38.25 4.52
N ALA A 614 8.68 -38.20 5.78
CA ALA A 614 10.08 -38.40 6.14
C ALA A 614 10.48 -39.89 6.14
N ASN A 615 9.50 -40.79 6.32
CA ASN A 615 9.73 -42.23 6.41
C ASN A 615 9.60 -42.98 5.07
N ASP A 616 9.17 -42.29 4.01
CA ASP A 616 8.99 -42.77 2.64
C ASP A 616 7.92 -43.86 2.50
N ASP A 617 6.82 -43.75 3.26
CA ASP A 617 5.71 -44.72 3.28
C ASP A 617 4.45 -44.27 2.53
N THR A 618 4.50 -43.10 1.88
CA THR A 618 3.43 -42.45 1.11
C THR A 618 2.30 -41.80 1.90
N ASN A 619 2.29 -41.91 3.24
CA ASN A 619 1.34 -41.22 4.10
C ASN A 619 2.06 -40.18 4.94
N ILE A 620 1.46 -38.99 5.07
CA ILE A 620 1.95 -37.98 6.00
C ILE A 620 1.22 -38.17 7.32
N ASP A 621 1.89 -38.78 8.31
CA ASP A 621 1.32 -39.07 9.61
C ASP A 621 2.34 -38.97 10.76
N ILE A 622 1.98 -39.54 11.92
CA ILE A 622 2.86 -39.49 13.11
C ILE A 622 4.16 -40.28 12.91
N GLY A 623 4.17 -41.26 12.01
CA GLY A 623 5.33 -42.06 11.62
C GLY A 623 6.48 -41.21 11.07
N ASP A 624 6.17 -40.11 10.39
CA ASP A 624 7.16 -39.18 9.86
C ASP A 624 7.82 -38.35 10.94
N ALA A 625 7.03 -37.80 11.85
CA ALA A 625 7.56 -37.09 13.02
C ALA A 625 8.45 -38.03 13.86
N ILE A 626 8.05 -39.30 14.02
CA ILE A 626 8.85 -40.33 14.69
C ILE A 626 10.16 -40.59 13.93
N LYS A 627 10.14 -40.64 12.60
CA LYS A 627 11.34 -40.84 11.78
C LYS A 627 12.35 -39.71 11.95
N ILE A 628 11.89 -38.44 11.93
CA ILE A 628 12.73 -37.26 12.16
C ILE A 628 13.33 -37.31 13.57
N LEU A 629 12.49 -37.50 14.60
CA LEU A 629 12.94 -37.57 16.01
C LEU A 629 13.89 -38.73 16.27
N SER A 630 13.64 -39.89 15.65
CA SER A 630 14.47 -41.09 15.81
C SER A 630 15.87 -40.86 15.23
N TRP A 631 15.97 -40.22 14.06
CA TRP A 631 17.26 -39.85 13.49
C TRP A 631 18.01 -38.83 14.36
N LEU A 632 17.32 -37.77 14.81
CA LEU A 632 17.91 -36.70 15.62
C LEU A 632 18.40 -37.17 17.00
N PHE A 633 17.64 -38.05 17.68
CA PHE A 633 17.86 -38.32 19.11
C PHE A 633 18.01 -39.80 19.48
N ALA A 634 17.64 -40.74 18.60
CA ALA A 634 17.64 -42.17 18.91
C ALA A 634 18.60 -43.00 18.06
N HIS A 635 19.55 -42.35 17.36
CA HIS A 635 20.47 -42.99 16.42
C HIS A 635 19.75 -43.81 15.34
N GLY A 636 18.53 -43.39 14.97
CA GLY A 636 17.78 -43.96 13.85
C GLY A 636 18.48 -43.71 12.52
N ALA A 637 18.11 -44.48 11.50
CA ALA A 637 18.62 -44.27 10.15
C ALA A 637 18.19 -42.90 9.60
N GLU A 638 19.08 -42.26 8.86
CA GLU A 638 18.83 -41.00 8.16
C GLU A 638 17.61 -41.11 7.21
N PRO A 639 16.78 -40.06 7.07
CA PRO A 639 15.76 -39.98 6.02
C PRO A 639 16.37 -40.09 4.61
N GLY A 640 15.71 -40.83 3.71
CA GLY A 640 16.18 -40.97 2.32
C GLY A 640 16.05 -39.68 1.51
N CYS A 641 15.07 -38.85 1.85
CA CYS A 641 15.00 -37.46 1.48
C CYS A 641 15.14 -36.60 2.76
N LEU A 642 16.17 -35.76 2.83
CA LEU A 642 16.32 -34.85 3.96
C LEU A 642 15.36 -33.67 3.81
N ALA A 643 15.18 -33.16 2.59
CA ALA A 643 14.23 -32.08 2.31
C ALA A 643 12.77 -32.43 2.72
N SER A 644 12.37 -33.71 2.71
CA SER A 644 11.03 -34.10 3.16
C SER A 644 10.85 -34.00 4.68
N GLY A 645 11.95 -34.03 5.44
CA GLY A 645 11.96 -33.86 6.90
C GLY A 645 12.17 -32.43 7.38
N ASP A 646 12.48 -31.48 6.48
CA ASP A 646 12.60 -30.05 6.79
C ASP A 646 11.23 -29.41 6.57
N ILE A 647 10.45 -29.38 7.64
CA ILE A 647 9.03 -29.00 7.62
C ILE A 647 8.90 -27.48 7.67
N ASN A 648 9.91 -26.78 8.22
CA ASN A 648 9.90 -25.33 8.32
C ASN A 648 10.71 -24.61 7.21
N ILE A 649 11.45 -25.36 6.38
CA ILE A 649 12.26 -24.93 5.23
C ILE A 649 13.39 -23.98 5.64
N ASP A 650 13.96 -24.18 6.82
CA ASP A 650 15.08 -23.36 7.30
C ASP A 650 16.46 -23.90 6.87
N GLY A 651 16.49 -25.04 6.18
CA GLY A 651 17.70 -25.69 5.66
C GLY A 651 18.44 -26.51 6.69
N ARG A 652 17.78 -26.84 7.79
CA ARG A 652 18.26 -27.73 8.84
C ARG A 652 17.15 -28.70 9.18
N ILE A 653 17.55 -29.86 9.67
CA ILE A 653 16.62 -30.77 10.32
C ILE A 653 16.90 -30.68 11.80
N ASP A 654 15.93 -30.18 12.57
CA ASP A 654 16.02 -30.08 14.01
C ASP A 654 14.68 -30.37 14.72
N ILE A 655 14.57 -30.00 16.00
CA ILE A 655 13.38 -30.29 16.79
C ILE A 655 12.14 -29.50 16.34
N ALA A 656 12.31 -28.37 15.64
CA ALA A 656 11.22 -27.55 15.14
C ALA A 656 10.39 -28.28 14.08
N ASP A 657 11.03 -29.13 13.27
CA ASP A 657 10.38 -29.87 12.19
C ASP A 657 9.29 -30.84 12.64
N PRO A 658 9.58 -31.83 13.51
CA PRO A 658 8.55 -32.75 13.98
C PRO A 658 7.48 -32.04 14.80
N ILE A 659 7.81 -30.94 15.50
CA ILE A 659 6.82 -30.12 16.22
C ILE A 659 5.84 -29.48 15.22
N ARG A 660 6.35 -28.89 14.15
CA ARG A 660 5.54 -28.24 13.11
C ARG A 660 4.64 -29.26 12.39
N LEU A 661 5.16 -30.44 12.07
CA LEU A 661 4.39 -31.50 11.44
C LEU A 661 3.26 -32.00 12.36
N ILE A 662 3.54 -32.25 13.64
CA ILE A 662 2.54 -32.66 14.62
C ILE A 662 1.47 -31.57 14.82
N TRP A 663 1.89 -30.30 14.85
CA TRP A 663 0.96 -29.17 14.99
C TRP A 663 0.00 -29.08 13.80
N HIS A 664 0.48 -29.33 12.58
CA HIS A 664 -0.38 -29.45 11.42
C HIS A 664 -1.35 -30.64 11.53
N LEU A 665 -0.84 -31.84 11.83
CA LEU A 665 -1.63 -33.08 11.86
C LEU A 665 -2.73 -33.09 12.92
N PHE A 666 -2.48 -32.49 14.09
CA PHE A 666 -3.38 -32.65 15.25
C PHE A 666 -3.82 -31.34 15.92
N GLY A 667 -3.14 -30.22 15.67
CA GLY A 667 -3.37 -28.95 16.36
C GLY A 667 -3.88 -27.82 15.49
N GLY A 668 -4.27 -28.11 14.24
CA GLY A 668 -4.82 -27.12 13.31
C GLY A 668 -3.80 -26.12 12.76
N GLY A 669 -2.50 -26.45 12.84
CA GLY A 669 -1.44 -25.63 12.26
C GLY A 669 -1.49 -25.57 10.73
N PRO A 670 -0.83 -24.57 10.12
CA PRO A 670 -0.80 -24.43 8.66
C PRO A 670 -0.20 -25.67 7.99
N PRO A 671 -0.65 -26.02 6.77
CA PRO A 671 -0.05 -27.11 6.01
C PRO A 671 1.44 -26.89 5.76
N PRO A 672 2.24 -27.97 5.61
CA PRO A 672 3.60 -27.86 5.11
C PRO A 672 3.62 -27.06 3.81
N ALA A 673 4.68 -26.28 3.61
CA ALA A 673 4.88 -25.63 2.33
C ALA A 673 5.13 -26.68 1.24
N ALA A 674 4.90 -26.30 -0.02
CA ALA A 674 5.07 -27.23 -1.12
C ALA A 674 6.49 -27.85 -1.13
N PRO A 675 6.69 -29.05 -1.68
CA PRO A 675 5.68 -29.93 -2.26
C PRO A 675 4.79 -30.63 -1.21
N TYR A 676 3.51 -30.23 -1.15
CA TYR A 676 2.45 -30.74 -0.26
C TYR A 676 1.09 -30.26 -0.82
N PRO A 677 0.01 -31.06 -0.78
CA PRO A 677 -0.09 -32.45 -0.31
C PRO A 677 0.30 -33.50 -1.38
N ALA A 678 0.90 -33.06 -2.49
CA ALA A 678 1.34 -33.93 -3.57
C ALA A 678 2.85 -33.76 -3.81
N CYS A 679 3.47 -34.78 -4.41
CA CYS A 679 4.85 -34.70 -4.85
C CYS A 679 5.07 -33.51 -5.78
N GLY A 680 6.21 -32.87 -5.62
CA GLY A 680 6.64 -31.78 -6.48
C GLY A 680 8.15 -31.67 -6.51
N PRO A 681 8.68 -30.76 -7.35
CA PRO A 681 10.11 -30.54 -7.44
C PRO A 681 10.67 -30.01 -6.12
N MET A 682 12.00 -30.02 -6.01
CA MET A 682 12.66 -29.31 -4.93
C MET A 682 12.30 -27.82 -4.98
N GLN A 683 12.16 -27.17 -3.82
CA GLN A 683 12.07 -25.71 -3.71
C GLN A 683 13.43 -25.10 -3.39
N ALA A 684 13.57 -23.77 -3.46
CA ALA A 684 14.83 -23.14 -3.05
C ALA A 684 14.96 -23.07 -1.52
N GLY A 685 16.05 -22.47 -1.05
CA GLY A 685 16.31 -22.33 0.39
C GLY A 685 16.70 -23.65 1.04
N GLY A 686 15.93 -24.09 2.03
CA GLY A 686 16.27 -25.23 2.88
C GLY A 686 16.35 -26.57 2.15
N ASP A 687 15.45 -26.78 1.19
CA ASP A 687 15.44 -27.95 0.32
C ASP A 687 16.75 -28.10 -0.47
N ALA A 688 17.28 -27.00 -1.00
CA ALA A 688 18.53 -27.00 -1.76
C ALA A 688 19.76 -27.30 -0.90
N ALA A 689 19.70 -26.98 0.40
CA ALA A 689 20.77 -27.29 1.35
C ALA A 689 20.82 -28.78 1.74
N LEU A 690 19.65 -29.43 1.77
CA LEU A 690 19.48 -30.79 2.28
C LEU A 690 19.36 -31.84 1.15
N GLY A 691 18.57 -31.54 0.12
CA GLY A 691 18.27 -32.41 -1.02
C GLY A 691 17.55 -33.72 -0.65
N CYS A 692 17.39 -34.59 -1.65
CA CYS A 692 17.06 -36.01 -1.41
C CYS A 692 18.10 -36.93 -2.04
N ALA A 693 18.61 -37.88 -1.26
CA ALA A 693 19.56 -38.88 -1.73
C ALA A 693 18.86 -40.03 -2.50
N THR A 694 17.57 -40.26 -2.23
CA THR A 694 16.75 -41.27 -2.90
C THR A 694 15.43 -40.67 -3.38
N VAL A 695 14.95 -41.12 -4.54
CA VAL A 695 13.59 -40.82 -5.01
C VAL A 695 12.58 -41.52 -4.10
N GLN A 696 11.73 -40.72 -3.48
CA GLN A 696 10.66 -41.19 -2.59
C GLN A 696 9.65 -42.05 -3.34
N GLN A 697 9.18 -43.11 -2.69
CA GLN A 697 8.15 -44.03 -3.21
C GLN A 697 6.86 -43.30 -3.58
N ALA A 698 6.49 -42.25 -2.86
CA ALA A 698 5.34 -41.40 -3.20
C ALA A 698 5.47 -40.73 -4.58
N CYS A 699 6.71 -40.55 -5.06
CA CYS A 699 7.05 -39.72 -6.22
C CYS A 699 7.70 -40.51 -7.36
N ARG A 700 7.46 -41.83 -7.42
CA ARG A 700 7.95 -42.74 -8.47
C ARG A 700 6.95 -42.99 -9.60
#